data_AF-A0A2G6J6Y5-F1
#
_entry.id   AF-A0A2G6J6Y5-F1
#
_cell.length_a   1.000
_cell.length_b   1.000
_cell.length_c   1.000
_cell.angle_alpha   90.00
_cell.angle_beta   90.00
_cell.angle_gamma   90.00
#
_symmetry.space_group_name_H-M   'P 1'
#
loop_
_entity.id
_entity.type
_entity.pdbx_description
1 polymer ?
#
loop_
_entity_poly.entity_id
_entity_poly.type
_entity_poly.pdbx_seq_one_letter_code
_entity_poly.pdbx_strand_id
1 'polypeptide(L)'
;MMRLTTLFMPLIAALALAPGCQAIATLEGEIAEDPASTGDENGGASLSPFLVNGSVDHGHPSVGLLQSSMGNCTATLVGSRTVLTAAHCIGNNNRFTVGGRRYSGSHVAVHPRCKLNIQHPYCTYTNRVENDIGLVVLSKPVSNVTPSPIATRSPWVGQQLVLVGFGKTSESGGAGTKRMGPNRIAALSSTKIRFDPIAGSSNLCNGDSGGPSFGQGSTGEEVVVGVHSTKNGVCGNGGHDMRVERYRNWLVASASGDIRLEGQAAPSDPSNPDPPPTPSTGNAGEGDSCMTQGCKSGLACTGFQKQDGSSLGRFCLERCSNIGGSDPACDGDEACTSSANGGICFASNRPQTGYAHIETDSGGGGGGGTPPPATATEGQSCKHRGCVAGLHCTTVHTFFATYKYCMEACSGVGDPACDGGEVCSRSPENKLVCFLSTAPQTGFTNPGNGGSGGGGGGGSGGGGFGTCTSGGVVGTCQSIEQSCSGSYVSGLCPGDNTIKCCLPPSGGGGSTPPPSSSCGNTKETAAFKALNAARVQSGKSPLSCDTKALAAARAHSQDMCAHNFASHTGSDGSSLSTRLHRAGASFSSASQSVAKGFSSGTSVINGWMKSSGNQQILLGSSWKRAAIGVASCSGGNRWTAVVVR
;
A
#
# COMPACT_ATOMS: atom_id res chain seq x y z
N MET A 1 -27.00 -47.34 -53.85
CA MET A 1 -25.60 -47.51 -54.33
C MET A 1 -24.72 -47.23 -53.10
N MET A 2 -23.93 -48.17 -52.54
CA MET A 2 -22.71 -48.82 -53.09
C MET A 2 -21.63 -47.79 -53.49
N ARG A 3 -20.37 -47.80 -53.01
CA ARG A 3 -19.56 -48.68 -52.10
C ARG A 3 -18.70 -47.76 -51.17
N LEU A 4 -18.12 -48.10 -50.00
CA LEU A 4 -17.65 -49.32 -49.31
C LEU A 4 -16.25 -49.87 -49.72
N THR A 5 -15.56 -50.48 -48.74
CA THR A 5 -14.25 -51.22 -48.75
C THR A 5 -12.99 -50.37 -48.98
N THR A 6 -11.87 -50.52 -48.26
CA THR A 6 -11.49 -51.30 -47.03
C THR A 6 -10.39 -50.49 -46.27
N LEU A 7 -9.48 -50.91 -45.36
CA LEU A 7 -8.82 -52.13 -44.83
C LEU A 7 -8.42 -51.87 -43.34
N PHE A 8 -8.06 -52.78 -42.42
CA PHE A 8 -8.19 -54.26 -42.26
C PHE A 8 -8.21 -54.63 -40.74
N MET A 9 -8.24 -55.93 -40.39
CA MET A 9 -8.58 -56.47 -39.04
C MET A 9 -7.41 -56.67 -38.03
N PRO A 10 -7.71 -56.83 -36.72
CA PRO A 10 -6.75 -57.08 -35.62
C PRO A 10 -6.51 -58.58 -35.32
N LEU A 11 -5.67 -58.91 -34.31
CA LEU A 11 -5.37 -60.30 -33.92
C LEU A 11 -4.95 -60.48 -32.43
N ILE A 12 -5.62 -61.40 -31.69
CA ILE A 12 -5.13 -62.25 -30.55
C ILE A 12 -4.54 -61.57 -29.27
N ALA A 13 -4.64 -62.11 -28.04
CA ALA A 13 -5.60 -62.96 -27.29
C ALA A 13 -5.20 -62.87 -25.79
N ALA A 14 -6.12 -62.63 -24.83
CA ALA A 14 -6.83 -63.60 -23.97
C ALA A 14 -6.04 -64.24 -22.78
N LEU A 15 -6.74 -64.38 -21.65
CA LEU A 15 -6.40 -65.11 -20.40
C LEU A 15 -5.31 -64.50 -19.46
N ALA A 16 -5.37 -64.63 -18.13
CA ALA A 16 -6.33 -65.37 -17.27
C ALA A 16 -6.51 -64.79 -15.84
N LEU A 17 -7.55 -65.32 -15.16
CA LEU A 17 -7.76 -65.43 -13.69
C LEU A 17 -8.00 -64.18 -12.81
N ALA A 18 -9.23 -64.11 -12.28
CA ALA A 18 -9.57 -63.64 -10.93
C ALA A 18 -10.10 -64.86 -10.13
N PRO A 19 -10.15 -64.83 -8.78
CA PRO A 19 -11.31 -64.25 -8.06
C PRO A 19 -10.92 -63.48 -6.76
N GLY A 20 -11.82 -62.76 -6.08
CA GLY A 20 -13.22 -62.43 -6.39
C GLY A 20 -13.95 -61.82 -5.16
N CYS A 21 -15.24 -61.47 -5.32
CA CYS A 21 -16.30 -61.23 -4.31
C CYS A 21 -16.05 -60.24 -3.14
N GLN A 22 -17.01 -59.45 -2.62
CA GLN A 22 -18.40 -59.03 -2.95
C GLN A 22 -18.58 -57.68 -2.18
N ALA A 23 -19.16 -56.56 -2.66
CA ALA A 23 -20.39 -56.25 -3.41
C ALA A 23 -21.62 -55.97 -2.52
N ILE A 24 -22.30 -54.82 -2.76
CA ILE A 24 -23.69 -54.44 -2.32
C ILE A 24 -23.80 -54.05 -0.80
N ALA A 25 -24.54 -53.03 -0.31
CA ALA A 25 -25.60 -52.16 -0.87
C ALA A 25 -25.68 -50.70 -0.28
N THR A 26 -26.65 -49.95 -0.83
CA THR A 26 -27.51 -48.83 -0.36
C THR A 26 -27.94 -48.81 1.14
N LEU A 27 -28.51 -47.75 1.78
CA LEU A 27 -28.90 -46.34 1.46
C LEU A 27 -29.29 -45.57 2.79
N GLU A 28 -29.78 -44.32 2.66
CA GLU A 28 -30.60 -43.52 3.61
C GLU A 28 -29.92 -42.74 4.78
N GLY A 29 -30.68 -41.83 5.40
CA GLY A 29 -30.29 -40.93 6.51
C GLY A 29 -30.66 -41.48 7.91
N GLU A 30 -30.74 -40.70 8.99
CA GLU A 30 -30.69 -39.24 9.16
C GLU A 30 -30.20 -38.89 10.60
N ILE A 31 -29.96 -37.60 10.90
CA ILE A 31 -29.71 -36.94 12.22
C ILE A 31 -29.62 -37.76 13.54
N ALA A 32 -28.58 -37.51 14.37
CA ALA A 32 -28.70 -36.81 15.67
C ALA A 32 -27.41 -36.74 16.55
N GLU A 33 -27.27 -35.61 17.27
CA GLU A 33 -26.59 -35.36 18.58
C GLU A 33 -25.04 -35.46 18.73
N ASP A 34 -24.54 -34.77 19.77
CA ASP A 34 -23.14 -34.51 20.15
C ASP A 34 -22.85 -35.05 21.56
N PRO A 35 -21.58 -35.36 21.90
CA PRO A 35 -21.12 -35.14 23.27
C PRO A 35 -19.77 -34.41 23.37
N ALA A 36 -19.86 -33.12 23.63
CA ALA A 36 -18.86 -32.19 24.13
C ALA A 36 -17.65 -32.75 24.92
N SER A 37 -16.48 -32.17 24.60
CA SER A 37 -15.48 -31.68 25.55
C SER A 37 -14.83 -32.64 26.56
N THR A 38 -13.61 -33.09 26.23
CA THR A 38 -12.46 -32.82 27.09
C THR A 38 -11.39 -32.09 26.28
N GLY A 39 -10.78 -31.05 26.84
CA GLY A 39 -9.86 -30.17 26.13
C GLY A 39 -8.39 -30.41 26.49
N ASP A 40 -7.50 -29.84 25.68
CA ASP A 40 -6.15 -29.49 26.11
C ASP A 40 -5.74 -28.18 25.40
N GLU A 41 -5.35 -27.17 26.17
CA GLU A 41 -5.13 -25.82 25.64
C GLU A 41 -3.64 -25.57 25.33
N ASN A 42 -3.29 -25.30 24.07
CA ASN A 42 -2.21 -24.38 23.70
C ASN A 42 -2.30 -23.99 22.21
N GLY A 43 -2.53 -22.70 21.93
CA GLY A 43 -2.83 -22.21 20.58
C GLY A 43 -1.61 -22.16 19.65
N GLY A 44 -1.55 -23.05 18.66
CA GLY A 44 -0.51 -23.08 17.63
C GLY A 44 -1.08 -23.42 16.24
N ALA A 45 -1.99 -22.59 15.72
CA ALA A 45 -2.75 -22.88 14.50
C ALA A 45 -1.87 -23.15 13.28
N SER A 46 -1.77 -24.41 12.88
CA SER A 46 -1.10 -24.85 11.65
C SER A 46 -1.92 -24.43 10.43
N LEU A 47 -1.50 -23.37 9.74
CA LEU A 47 -2.17 -22.89 8.53
C LEU A 47 -1.60 -23.59 7.29
N SER A 48 -2.47 -24.35 6.60
CA SER A 48 -2.22 -24.93 5.27
C SER A 48 -3.51 -24.86 4.41
N PRO A 49 -3.42 -24.65 3.08
CA PRO A 49 -4.41 -23.79 2.36
C PRO A 49 -4.95 -24.38 1.00
N PHE A 50 -5.66 -23.60 0.13
CA PHE A 50 -5.48 -23.48 -1.37
C PHE A 50 -6.64 -22.89 -2.28
N LEU A 51 -6.36 -21.71 -2.92
CA LEU A 51 -7.11 -20.74 -3.79
C LEU A 51 -6.06 -20.15 -4.75
N VAL A 52 -5.52 -21.01 -5.61
CA VAL A 52 -4.09 -20.98 -5.96
C VAL A 52 -3.23 -20.51 -4.75
N ASN A 53 -3.53 -21.12 -3.58
CA ASN A 53 -2.91 -20.97 -2.25
C ASN A 53 -3.65 -20.39 -0.98
N GLY A 54 -5.00 -20.26 -0.89
CA GLY A 54 -5.80 -20.09 0.37
C GLY A 54 -7.12 -20.92 0.55
N SER A 55 -7.58 -21.25 1.76
CA SER A 55 -8.65 -22.25 2.03
C SER A 55 -10.08 -21.94 1.50
N VAL A 56 -11.02 -22.89 1.65
CA VAL A 56 -12.48 -22.62 1.53
C VAL A 56 -12.87 -21.55 2.55
N ASP A 57 -13.73 -20.63 2.13
CA ASP A 57 -14.13 -19.48 2.94
C ASP A 57 -15.53 -19.64 3.54
N HIS A 58 -15.56 -19.89 4.84
CA HIS A 58 -16.76 -19.86 5.67
C HIS A 58 -16.98 -18.50 6.36
N GLY A 59 -16.02 -17.57 6.25
CA GLY A 59 -16.11 -16.19 6.74
C GLY A 59 -16.74 -15.24 5.72
N HIS A 60 -16.33 -13.97 5.76
CA HIS A 60 -16.64 -12.91 4.79
C HIS A 60 -18.05 -12.99 4.15
N PRO A 61 -19.14 -12.91 4.96
CA PRO A 61 -20.50 -13.18 4.49
C PRO A 61 -20.99 -12.21 3.41
N SER A 62 -20.39 -11.01 3.34
CA SER A 62 -20.61 -9.98 2.32
C SER A 62 -20.15 -10.37 0.91
N VAL A 63 -19.28 -11.36 0.75
CA VAL A 63 -18.68 -11.73 -0.54
C VAL A 63 -19.53 -12.77 -1.25
N GLY A 64 -19.94 -12.45 -2.49
CA GLY A 64 -20.88 -13.24 -3.27
C GLY A 64 -20.49 -13.38 -4.74
N LEU A 65 -21.20 -14.28 -5.43
CA LEU A 65 -21.02 -14.50 -6.86
C LEU A 65 -21.79 -13.44 -7.66
N LEU A 66 -21.10 -12.69 -8.52
CA LEU A 66 -21.71 -11.80 -9.50
C LEU A 66 -21.83 -12.52 -10.85
N GLN A 67 -23.00 -12.49 -11.45
CA GLN A 67 -23.27 -13.08 -12.76
C GLN A 67 -23.82 -11.99 -13.69
N SER A 68 -23.23 -11.82 -14.87
CA SER A 68 -23.66 -10.83 -15.88
C SER A 68 -23.44 -11.37 -17.30
N SER A 69 -23.75 -10.58 -18.33
CA SER A 69 -23.37 -10.90 -19.71
C SER A 69 -21.85 -10.97 -19.94
N MET A 70 -21.02 -10.50 -19.00
CA MET A 70 -19.56 -10.63 -19.04
C MET A 70 -19.07 -11.97 -18.46
N GLY A 71 -19.95 -12.74 -17.82
CA GLY A 71 -19.65 -14.06 -17.23
C GLY A 71 -19.92 -14.12 -15.73
N ASN A 72 -19.21 -15.04 -15.06
CA ASN A 72 -19.20 -15.16 -13.61
C ASN A 72 -17.95 -14.48 -13.03
N CYS A 73 -18.17 -13.60 -12.06
CA CYS A 73 -17.16 -12.87 -11.29
C CYS A 73 -17.46 -12.99 -9.79
N THR A 74 -16.56 -12.47 -8.96
CA THR A 74 -16.82 -12.22 -7.54
C THR A 74 -17.24 -10.76 -7.33
N ALA A 75 -17.94 -10.46 -6.25
CA ALA A 75 -18.22 -9.09 -5.81
C ALA A 75 -18.46 -9.03 -4.29
N THR A 76 -18.42 -7.82 -3.72
CA THR A 76 -18.55 -7.58 -2.27
C THR A 76 -19.70 -6.65 -1.96
N LEU A 77 -20.57 -7.04 -1.02
CA LEU A 77 -21.58 -6.15 -0.46
C LEU A 77 -20.90 -5.11 0.45
N VAL A 78 -20.99 -3.83 0.06
CA VAL A 78 -20.38 -2.69 0.78
C VAL A 78 -21.40 -1.67 1.29
N GLY A 79 -22.67 -1.81 0.92
CA GLY A 79 -23.81 -1.09 1.48
C GLY A 79 -25.04 -1.98 1.64
N SER A 80 -26.18 -1.44 2.07
CA SER A 80 -27.43 -2.22 2.20
C SER A 80 -27.90 -2.81 0.86
N ARG A 81 -27.58 -2.15 -0.26
CA ARG A 81 -27.89 -2.58 -1.63
C ARG A 81 -26.73 -2.42 -2.61
N THR A 82 -25.60 -1.86 -2.17
CA THR A 82 -24.46 -1.53 -3.04
C THR A 82 -23.40 -2.63 -3.02
N VAL A 83 -23.08 -3.12 -4.23
CA VAL A 83 -22.12 -4.20 -4.47
C VAL A 83 -20.93 -3.68 -5.26
N LEU A 84 -19.73 -3.80 -4.69
CA LEU A 84 -18.45 -3.39 -5.28
C LEU A 84 -17.83 -4.53 -6.09
N THR A 85 -17.35 -4.23 -7.29
CA THR A 85 -16.77 -5.20 -8.23
C THR A 85 -15.83 -4.52 -9.24
N ALA A 86 -15.22 -5.29 -10.14
CA ALA A 86 -14.40 -4.77 -11.24
C ALA A 86 -15.30 -4.26 -12.38
N ALA A 87 -14.88 -3.21 -13.09
CA ALA A 87 -15.69 -2.65 -14.18
C ALA A 87 -15.95 -3.68 -15.28
N HIS A 88 -14.95 -4.51 -15.63
CA HIS A 88 -15.08 -5.54 -16.66
C HIS A 88 -16.04 -6.70 -16.32
N CYS A 89 -16.48 -6.81 -15.05
CA CYS A 89 -17.48 -7.79 -14.61
C CYS A 89 -18.92 -7.28 -14.78
N ILE A 90 -19.11 -5.97 -14.94
CA ILE A 90 -20.42 -5.35 -15.09
C ILE A 90 -20.89 -5.52 -16.54
N GLY A 91 -22.12 -5.98 -16.72
CA GLY A 91 -22.70 -6.17 -18.05
C GLY A 91 -24.21 -5.94 -18.05
N ASN A 92 -24.90 -6.60 -18.98
CA ASN A 92 -26.35 -6.74 -18.92
C ASN A 92 -26.72 -7.82 -17.88
N ASN A 93 -27.93 -7.71 -17.33
CA ASN A 93 -28.52 -8.72 -16.44
C ASN A 93 -27.69 -9.07 -15.18
N ASN A 94 -27.01 -8.09 -14.57
CA ASN A 94 -26.23 -8.28 -13.34
C ASN A 94 -27.08 -8.91 -12.22
N ARG A 95 -26.62 -10.04 -11.66
CA ARG A 95 -27.26 -10.75 -10.55
C ARG A 95 -26.21 -11.12 -9.51
N PHE A 96 -26.37 -10.63 -8.29
CA PHE A 96 -25.49 -10.92 -7.16
C PHE A 96 -26.10 -12.04 -6.30
N THR A 97 -25.29 -13.00 -5.87
CA THR A 97 -25.74 -14.15 -5.07
C THR A 97 -24.93 -14.24 -3.78
N VAL A 98 -25.59 -14.02 -2.64
CA VAL A 98 -24.97 -13.89 -1.30
C VAL A 98 -25.94 -14.42 -0.24
N GLY A 99 -25.44 -15.03 0.83
CA GLY A 99 -26.30 -15.61 1.89
C GLY A 99 -27.32 -16.64 1.37
N GLY A 100 -27.00 -17.36 0.29
CA GLY A 100 -27.91 -18.28 -0.42
C GLY A 100 -29.02 -17.61 -1.24
N ARG A 101 -29.18 -16.28 -1.18
CA ARG A 101 -30.21 -15.51 -1.89
C ARG A 101 -29.62 -14.82 -3.12
N ARG A 102 -30.43 -14.66 -4.18
CA ARG A 102 -30.02 -13.98 -5.43
C ARG A 102 -30.79 -12.68 -5.61
N TYR A 103 -30.06 -11.61 -5.87
CA TYR A 103 -30.54 -10.23 -6.02
C TYR A 103 -30.22 -9.72 -7.43
N SER A 104 -31.16 -8.99 -8.04
CA SER A 104 -30.94 -8.36 -9.36
C SER A 104 -30.34 -6.96 -9.18
N GLY A 105 -29.38 -6.60 -10.03
CA GLY A 105 -28.98 -5.20 -10.20
C GLY A 105 -30.14 -4.37 -10.78
N SER A 106 -30.27 -3.13 -10.31
CA SER A 106 -31.18 -2.12 -10.84
C SER A 106 -30.43 -1.05 -11.65
N HIS A 107 -29.27 -0.61 -11.12
CA HIS A 107 -28.41 0.41 -11.72
C HIS A 107 -26.95 -0.02 -11.57
N VAL A 108 -26.08 0.57 -12.39
CA VAL A 108 -24.64 0.33 -12.36
C VAL A 108 -23.87 1.64 -12.48
N ALA A 109 -22.70 1.71 -11.85
CA ALA A 109 -21.77 2.82 -12.01
C ALA A 109 -20.38 2.27 -12.32
N VAL A 110 -19.79 2.69 -13.43
CA VAL A 110 -18.42 2.36 -13.83
C VAL A 110 -17.59 3.64 -13.81
N HIS A 111 -16.35 3.56 -13.34
CA HIS A 111 -15.52 4.75 -13.19
C HIS A 111 -15.32 5.45 -14.56
N PRO A 112 -15.60 6.77 -14.70
CA PRO A 112 -15.69 7.43 -16.01
C PRO A 112 -14.37 7.54 -16.79
N ARG A 113 -13.24 7.15 -16.18
CA ARG A 113 -11.93 7.02 -16.84
C ARG A 113 -11.49 5.57 -17.02
N CYS A 114 -12.42 4.62 -16.96
CA CYS A 114 -12.15 3.20 -17.13
C CYS A 114 -11.58 2.90 -18.52
N LYS A 115 -10.49 2.12 -18.56
CA LYS A 115 -9.92 1.55 -19.78
C LYS A 115 -9.76 0.05 -19.62
N LEU A 116 -10.11 -0.71 -20.64
CA LEU A 116 -10.02 -2.18 -20.65
C LEU A 116 -9.39 -2.69 -21.95
N ASN A 117 -8.77 -3.87 -21.86
CA ASN A 117 -8.28 -4.65 -23.00
C ASN A 117 -9.33 -5.60 -23.58
N ILE A 118 -10.61 -5.38 -23.26
CA ILE A 118 -11.78 -6.02 -23.86
C ILE A 118 -12.78 -4.93 -24.27
N GLN A 119 -13.58 -5.18 -25.30
CA GLN A 119 -14.65 -4.25 -25.69
C GLN A 119 -15.76 -4.27 -24.63
N HIS A 120 -16.15 -3.09 -24.15
CA HIS A 120 -17.04 -2.94 -23.00
C HIS A 120 -17.87 -1.64 -23.11
N PRO A 121 -19.18 -1.66 -22.80
CA PRO A 121 -20.06 -0.49 -23.04
C PRO A 121 -19.70 0.76 -22.23
N TYR A 122 -18.99 0.63 -21.10
CA TYR A 122 -18.69 1.74 -20.19
C TYR A 122 -17.20 2.10 -20.08
N CYS A 123 -16.31 1.48 -20.85
CA CYS A 123 -14.86 1.69 -20.75
C CYS A 123 -14.20 1.90 -22.11
N THR A 124 -13.18 2.75 -22.19
CA THR A 124 -12.39 2.93 -23.41
C THR A 124 -11.57 1.66 -23.71
N TYR A 125 -11.71 1.10 -24.91
CA TYR A 125 -10.89 -0.02 -25.35
C TYR A 125 -9.44 0.42 -25.60
N THR A 126 -8.47 -0.16 -24.87
CA THR A 126 -7.03 0.10 -25.05
C THR A 126 -6.21 -1.15 -24.70
N ASN A 127 -4.91 -1.18 -25.04
CA ASN A 127 -4.02 -2.26 -24.60
C ASN A 127 -3.64 -2.20 -23.09
N ARG A 128 -4.31 -1.37 -22.28
CA ARG A 128 -4.09 -1.22 -20.84
C ARG A 128 -5.40 -1.30 -20.07
N VAL A 129 -5.33 -1.92 -18.90
CA VAL A 129 -6.40 -1.91 -17.89
C VAL A 129 -6.11 -0.79 -16.89
N GLU A 130 -6.99 0.20 -16.78
CA GLU A 130 -6.89 1.35 -15.87
C GLU A 130 -8.26 1.71 -15.30
N ASN A 131 -8.35 1.97 -13.99
CA ASN A 131 -9.60 2.32 -13.29
C ASN A 131 -10.73 1.29 -13.51
N ASP A 132 -10.37 0.01 -13.47
CA ASP A 132 -11.27 -1.14 -13.63
C ASP A 132 -12.03 -1.43 -12.32
N ILE A 133 -12.92 -0.50 -11.96
CA ILE A 133 -13.70 -0.53 -10.72
C ILE A 133 -15.12 -0.04 -10.98
N GLY A 134 -16.10 -0.69 -10.36
CA GLY A 134 -17.52 -0.44 -10.57
C GLY A 134 -18.41 -0.86 -9.41
N LEU A 135 -19.63 -0.31 -9.41
CA LEU A 135 -20.71 -0.63 -8.49
C LEU A 135 -21.90 -1.22 -9.24
N VAL A 136 -22.57 -2.18 -8.61
CA VAL A 136 -23.92 -2.64 -8.96
C VAL A 136 -24.85 -2.30 -7.78
N VAL A 137 -25.88 -1.50 -8.04
CA VAL A 137 -26.90 -1.13 -7.05
C VAL A 137 -28.08 -2.08 -7.19
N LEU A 138 -28.32 -2.91 -6.19
CA LEU A 138 -29.35 -3.94 -6.20
C LEU A 138 -30.77 -3.35 -6.13
N SER A 139 -31.74 -4.03 -6.73
CA SER A 139 -33.14 -3.61 -6.77
C SER A 139 -33.88 -3.75 -5.44
N LYS A 140 -33.29 -4.47 -4.48
CA LYS A 140 -33.75 -4.64 -3.10
C LYS A 140 -32.52 -4.71 -2.18
N PRO A 141 -32.63 -4.26 -0.91
CA PRO A 141 -31.57 -4.48 0.07
C PRO A 141 -31.29 -5.96 0.32
N VAL A 142 -30.09 -6.26 0.80
CA VAL A 142 -29.70 -7.59 1.28
C VAL A 142 -30.03 -7.70 2.78
N SER A 143 -30.64 -8.83 3.15
CA SER A 143 -30.98 -9.24 4.53
C SER A 143 -29.97 -10.23 5.08
N ASN A 144 -29.73 -10.23 6.39
CA ASN A 144 -28.92 -11.18 7.16
C ASN A 144 -27.46 -11.28 6.67
N VAL A 145 -26.93 -10.21 6.06
CA VAL A 145 -25.56 -10.11 5.58
C VAL A 145 -25.02 -8.71 5.86
N THR A 146 -24.16 -8.59 6.87
CA THR A 146 -23.49 -7.34 7.22
C THR A 146 -22.61 -6.86 6.05
N PRO A 147 -22.78 -5.63 5.55
CA PRO A 147 -21.89 -5.08 4.53
C PRO A 147 -20.46 -4.88 5.07
N SER A 148 -19.47 -5.20 4.24
CA SER A 148 -18.07 -4.96 4.56
C SER A 148 -17.71 -3.47 4.41
N PRO A 149 -16.97 -2.89 5.36
CA PRO A 149 -16.50 -1.51 5.25
C PRO A 149 -15.42 -1.39 4.17
N ILE A 150 -15.35 -0.24 3.50
CA ILE A 150 -14.24 0.07 2.58
C ILE A 150 -13.13 0.89 3.26
N ALA A 151 -11.88 0.65 2.86
CA ALA A 151 -10.71 1.34 3.41
C ALA A 151 -10.76 2.85 3.14
N THR A 152 -10.53 3.65 4.19
CA THR A 152 -10.45 5.12 4.09
C THR A 152 -9.01 5.62 3.92
N ARG A 153 -8.04 4.87 4.47
CA ARG A 153 -6.60 5.16 4.47
C ARG A 153 -5.87 4.53 3.27
N SER A 154 -4.80 5.18 2.80
CA SER A 154 -3.91 4.59 1.79
C SER A 154 -3.24 3.30 2.29
N PRO A 155 -3.29 2.20 1.50
CA PRO A 155 -2.52 1.01 1.78
C PRO A 155 -1.00 1.24 1.68
N TRP A 156 -0.21 0.30 2.21
CA TRP A 156 1.26 0.35 2.15
C TRP A 156 1.88 -0.93 1.61
N VAL A 157 3.08 -0.83 1.02
CA VAL A 157 3.85 -2.00 0.56
C VAL A 157 4.25 -2.83 1.79
N GLY A 158 3.97 -4.13 1.74
CA GLY A 158 4.14 -5.07 2.84
C GLY A 158 2.89 -5.30 3.69
N GLN A 159 1.80 -4.53 3.51
CA GLN A 159 0.52 -4.80 4.16
C GLN A 159 0.02 -6.20 3.77
N GLN A 160 -0.34 -7.01 4.77
CA GLN A 160 -0.97 -8.32 4.56
C GLN A 160 -2.40 -8.13 4.07
N LEU A 161 -2.83 -9.03 3.18
CA LEU A 161 -4.16 -9.03 2.60
C LEU A 161 -4.75 -10.45 2.59
N VAL A 162 -6.07 -10.54 2.76
CA VAL A 162 -6.84 -11.75 2.48
C VAL A 162 -7.60 -11.52 1.16
N LEU A 163 -7.23 -12.28 0.13
CA LEU A 163 -7.92 -12.27 -1.17
C LEU A 163 -9.13 -13.21 -1.06
N VAL A 164 -10.32 -12.81 -1.54
CA VAL A 164 -11.51 -13.67 -1.49
C VAL A 164 -12.18 -13.78 -2.86
N GLY A 165 -12.47 -15.00 -3.29
CA GLY A 165 -12.89 -15.28 -4.66
C GLY A 165 -13.74 -16.54 -4.82
N PHE A 166 -14.51 -16.58 -5.91
CA PHE A 166 -15.21 -17.76 -6.44
C PHE A 166 -14.53 -18.30 -7.71
N GLY A 167 -13.33 -17.83 -8.06
CA GLY A 167 -12.62 -18.22 -9.28
C GLY A 167 -12.07 -19.65 -9.26
N LYS A 168 -11.37 -20.00 -10.35
CA LYS A 168 -10.80 -21.35 -10.47
C LYS A 168 -9.61 -21.57 -9.55
N THR A 169 -9.45 -22.79 -9.04
CA THR A 169 -8.26 -23.19 -8.26
C THR A 169 -6.99 -23.40 -9.09
N SER A 170 -7.09 -23.45 -10.42
CA SER A 170 -5.98 -23.45 -11.40
C SER A 170 -6.58 -23.19 -12.80
N GLU A 171 -5.78 -23.16 -13.88
CA GLU A 171 -6.34 -23.00 -15.25
C GLU A 171 -7.35 -24.11 -15.63
N SER A 172 -7.10 -25.35 -15.17
CA SER A 172 -7.97 -26.52 -15.32
C SER A 172 -8.87 -26.78 -14.10
N GLY A 173 -8.73 -25.99 -13.03
CA GLY A 173 -9.45 -26.18 -11.77
C GLY A 173 -10.92 -25.78 -11.82
N GLY A 174 -11.71 -26.32 -10.87
CA GLY A 174 -13.10 -25.92 -10.64
C GLY A 174 -13.22 -24.53 -10.03
N ALA A 175 -14.34 -23.87 -10.30
CA ALA A 175 -14.74 -22.55 -9.79
C ALA A 175 -16.15 -22.63 -9.18
N GLY A 176 -16.58 -21.57 -8.49
CA GLY A 176 -17.90 -21.47 -7.86
C GLY A 176 -17.97 -21.87 -6.38
N THR A 177 -16.87 -22.36 -5.81
CA THR A 177 -16.69 -22.47 -4.35
C THR A 177 -16.02 -21.19 -3.84
N LYS A 178 -16.59 -20.52 -2.82
CA LYS A 178 -15.94 -19.36 -2.20
C LYS A 178 -14.68 -19.79 -1.43
N ARG A 179 -13.59 -19.05 -1.61
CA ARG A 179 -12.27 -19.32 -1.04
C ARG A 179 -11.60 -18.01 -0.63
N MET A 180 -10.78 -18.07 0.43
CA MET A 180 -10.07 -16.93 1.03
C MET A 180 -8.57 -17.25 1.12
N GLY A 181 -7.66 -16.28 0.98
CA GLY A 181 -6.25 -16.61 0.97
C GLY A 181 -5.26 -15.47 1.21
N PRO A 182 -4.18 -15.71 1.98
CA PRO A 182 -3.19 -14.69 2.29
C PRO A 182 -2.31 -14.33 1.07
N ASN A 183 -2.14 -13.03 0.86
CA ASN A 183 -1.08 -12.40 0.08
C ASN A 183 -0.65 -11.10 0.79
N ARG A 184 0.16 -10.26 0.15
CA ARG A 184 0.54 -8.92 0.60
C ARG A 184 0.75 -7.97 -0.57
N ILE A 185 0.75 -6.68 -0.28
CA ILE A 185 1.02 -5.63 -1.26
C ILE A 185 2.51 -5.61 -1.59
N ALA A 186 2.90 -6.08 -2.77
CA ALA A 186 4.28 -6.12 -3.24
C ALA A 186 4.69 -4.91 -4.10
N ALA A 187 3.72 -4.12 -4.57
CA ALA A 187 3.93 -2.75 -5.04
C ALA A 187 2.60 -1.97 -5.03
N LEU A 188 2.70 -0.64 -5.03
CA LEU A 188 1.59 0.29 -5.23
C LEU A 188 1.89 1.21 -6.43
N SER A 189 0.84 1.59 -7.14
CA SER A 189 0.84 2.74 -8.05
C SER A 189 -0.19 3.78 -7.59
N SER A 190 -0.41 4.83 -8.37
CA SER A 190 -1.46 5.82 -8.12
C SER A 190 -2.89 5.26 -8.14
N THR A 191 -3.10 4.08 -8.73
CA THR A 191 -4.44 3.46 -8.91
C THR A 191 -4.49 1.96 -8.64
N LYS A 192 -3.34 1.27 -8.58
CA LYS A 192 -3.27 -0.20 -8.45
C LYS A 192 -2.48 -0.68 -7.24
N ILE A 193 -2.91 -1.83 -6.73
CA ILE A 193 -2.12 -2.76 -5.93
C ILE A 193 -1.49 -3.79 -6.88
N ARG A 194 -0.30 -4.31 -6.53
CA ARG A 194 0.27 -5.51 -7.13
C ARG A 194 0.58 -6.52 -6.03
N PHE A 195 0.10 -7.75 -6.19
CA PHE A 195 0.36 -8.85 -5.25
C PHE A 195 1.78 -9.41 -5.38
N ASP A 196 2.18 -10.14 -4.35
CA ASP A 196 3.45 -10.88 -4.33
C ASP A 196 3.28 -12.23 -5.08
N PRO A 197 4.07 -12.50 -6.15
CA PRO A 197 4.02 -13.76 -6.90
C PRO A 197 4.86 -14.87 -6.25
N ILE A 198 5.18 -14.77 -4.97
CA ILE A 198 5.97 -15.78 -4.25
C ILE A 198 5.19 -17.10 -4.14
N ALA A 199 5.90 -18.21 -4.37
CA ALA A 199 5.37 -19.56 -4.20
C ALA A 199 4.82 -19.76 -2.77
N GLY A 200 3.55 -20.14 -2.68
CA GLY A 200 2.82 -20.28 -1.42
C GLY A 200 1.88 -19.11 -1.08
N SER A 201 2.01 -17.95 -1.72
CA SER A 201 1.03 -16.86 -1.59
C SER A 201 -0.19 -17.09 -2.50
N SER A 202 -1.38 -16.78 -2.01
CA SER A 202 -2.67 -16.92 -2.71
C SER A 202 -2.77 -15.90 -3.83
N ASN A 203 -3.17 -16.28 -5.04
CA ASN A 203 -3.07 -15.39 -6.19
C ASN A 203 -4.19 -15.62 -7.22
N LEU A 204 -4.62 -14.54 -7.86
CA LEU A 204 -5.81 -14.51 -8.72
C LEU A 204 -5.80 -15.53 -9.85
N CYS A 205 -7.00 -16.02 -10.17
CA CYS A 205 -7.31 -16.83 -11.33
C CYS A 205 -8.58 -16.30 -12.04
N ASN A 206 -9.03 -17.03 -13.06
CA ASN A 206 -10.24 -16.67 -13.82
C ASN A 206 -11.48 -16.82 -12.93
N GLY A 207 -12.28 -15.76 -12.78
CA GLY A 207 -13.50 -15.71 -11.95
C GLY A 207 -13.33 -15.08 -10.57
N ASP A 208 -12.09 -14.85 -10.11
CA ASP A 208 -11.81 -14.05 -8.90
C ASP A 208 -11.99 -12.55 -9.14
N SER A 209 -11.98 -12.12 -10.41
CA SER A 209 -12.30 -10.75 -10.85
C SER A 209 -13.48 -10.16 -10.09
N GLY A 210 -13.33 -8.93 -9.62
CA GLY A 210 -14.28 -8.20 -8.80
C GLY A 210 -14.35 -8.57 -7.32
N GLY A 211 -13.64 -9.62 -6.88
CA GLY A 211 -13.51 -9.97 -5.46
C GLY A 211 -12.69 -8.96 -4.65
N PRO A 212 -12.79 -8.99 -3.32
CA PRO A 212 -12.05 -8.08 -2.45
C PRO A 212 -10.67 -8.60 -2.08
N SER A 213 -9.71 -7.68 -2.02
CA SER A 213 -8.62 -7.78 -1.04
C SER A 213 -9.09 -7.16 0.27
N PHE A 214 -9.32 -7.97 1.29
CA PHE A 214 -9.44 -7.51 2.66
C PHE A 214 -8.05 -7.22 3.26
N GLY A 215 -8.00 -6.28 4.20
CA GLY A 215 -6.81 -6.00 5.00
C GLY A 215 -7.18 -5.15 6.22
N GLN A 216 -6.24 -5.00 7.15
CA GLN A 216 -6.48 -4.20 8.35
C GLN A 216 -6.51 -2.70 8.03
N GLY A 217 -7.56 -2.02 8.50
CA GLY A 217 -7.75 -0.58 8.43
C GLY A 217 -6.96 0.21 9.48
N SER A 218 -7.15 1.52 9.49
CA SER A 218 -6.63 2.42 10.52
C SER A 218 -7.26 2.22 11.91
N THR A 219 -8.52 1.81 12.00
CA THR A 219 -9.22 1.47 13.27
C THR A 219 -8.86 0.09 13.81
N GLY A 220 -8.15 -0.74 13.03
CA GLY A 220 -7.93 -2.15 13.31
C GLY A 220 -9.01 -3.09 12.75
N GLU A 221 -10.14 -2.56 12.27
CA GLU A 221 -11.20 -3.31 11.57
C GLU A 221 -10.70 -3.91 10.23
N GLU A 222 -11.30 -5.02 9.80
CA GLU A 222 -11.03 -5.60 8.48
C GLU A 222 -11.86 -4.90 7.40
N VAL A 223 -11.17 -4.31 6.41
CA VAL A 223 -11.76 -3.44 5.38
C VAL A 223 -11.41 -3.92 3.98
N VAL A 224 -12.25 -3.58 2.99
CA VAL A 224 -11.94 -3.79 1.57
C VAL A 224 -10.91 -2.74 1.14
N VAL A 225 -9.67 -3.21 0.92
CA VAL A 225 -8.50 -2.39 0.49
C VAL A 225 -8.35 -2.40 -1.03
N GLY A 226 -8.70 -3.52 -1.68
CA GLY A 226 -8.53 -3.74 -3.12
C GLY A 226 -9.71 -4.44 -3.79
N VAL A 227 -9.85 -4.26 -5.10
CA VAL A 227 -10.79 -5.00 -5.96
C VAL A 227 -10.04 -5.72 -7.08
N HIS A 228 -10.22 -7.04 -7.17
CA HIS A 228 -9.54 -7.94 -8.11
C HIS A 228 -9.80 -7.57 -9.57
N SER A 229 -8.74 -7.24 -10.31
CA SER A 229 -8.84 -6.75 -11.70
C SER A 229 -8.19 -7.69 -12.71
N THR A 230 -6.90 -8.03 -12.55
CA THR A 230 -6.18 -8.84 -13.55
C THR A 230 -5.17 -9.81 -12.92
N LYS A 231 -5.19 -11.10 -13.33
CA LYS A 231 -4.09 -12.05 -13.10
C LYS A 231 -2.90 -11.80 -14.06
N ASN A 232 -1.68 -12.18 -13.65
CA ASN A 232 -0.48 -12.02 -14.48
C ASN A 232 -0.26 -13.19 -15.44
N GLY A 233 -1.09 -13.26 -16.49
CA GLY A 233 -1.01 -14.28 -17.53
C GLY A 233 -1.62 -15.61 -17.07
N VAL A 234 -0.86 -16.44 -16.35
CA VAL A 234 -1.36 -17.68 -15.76
C VAL A 234 -1.83 -17.48 -14.32
N CYS A 235 -2.81 -18.28 -13.89
CA CYS A 235 -3.31 -18.28 -12.53
C CYS A 235 -2.20 -18.54 -11.51
N GLY A 236 -2.25 -17.83 -10.37
CA GLY A 236 -1.25 -17.96 -9.30
C GLY A 236 0.01 -17.07 -9.45
N ASN A 237 0.29 -16.52 -10.64
CA ASN A 237 1.55 -15.83 -10.96
C ASN A 237 1.60 -14.35 -10.51
N GLY A 238 0.94 -14.01 -9.40
CA GLY A 238 0.64 -12.62 -9.07
C GLY A 238 -0.61 -12.08 -9.76
N GLY A 239 -1.08 -10.92 -9.30
CA GLY A 239 -2.17 -10.18 -9.90
C GLY A 239 -2.17 -8.70 -9.49
N HIS A 240 -3.22 -8.01 -9.93
CA HIS A 240 -3.45 -6.60 -9.68
C HIS A 240 -4.89 -6.33 -9.22
N ASP A 241 -4.99 -5.46 -8.23
CA ASP A 241 -6.23 -4.89 -7.73
C ASP A 241 -6.29 -3.38 -8.02
N MET A 242 -7.50 -2.84 -8.10
CA MET A 242 -7.73 -1.39 -8.01
C MET A 242 -7.72 -0.96 -6.53
N ARG A 243 -7.01 0.13 -6.21
CA ARG A 243 -6.93 0.74 -4.87
C ARG A 243 -8.26 1.36 -4.46
N VAL A 244 -8.99 0.80 -3.49
CA VAL A 244 -10.37 1.21 -3.18
C VAL A 244 -10.46 2.63 -2.63
N GLU A 245 -9.56 2.99 -1.71
CA GLU A 245 -9.54 4.30 -1.07
C GLU A 245 -9.32 5.43 -2.08
N ARG A 246 -8.59 5.15 -3.17
CA ARG A 246 -8.32 6.11 -4.24
C ARG A 246 -9.59 6.55 -4.98
N TYR A 247 -10.63 5.70 -4.98
CA TYR A 247 -11.92 5.97 -5.60
C TYR A 247 -13.02 6.27 -4.58
N ARG A 248 -12.76 6.24 -3.27
CA ARG A 248 -13.73 6.40 -2.17
C ARG A 248 -14.77 7.50 -2.42
N ASN A 249 -14.34 8.72 -2.74
CA ASN A 249 -15.26 9.84 -2.97
C ASN A 249 -16.19 9.62 -4.18
N TRP A 250 -15.70 8.98 -5.26
CA TRP A 250 -16.52 8.60 -6.41
C TRP A 250 -17.44 7.41 -6.09
N LEU A 251 -16.97 6.43 -5.32
CA LEU A 251 -17.77 5.27 -4.87
C LEU A 251 -18.95 5.73 -4.02
N VAL A 252 -18.72 6.53 -2.97
CA VAL A 252 -19.75 7.04 -2.07
C VAL A 252 -20.78 7.88 -2.82
N ALA A 253 -20.34 8.77 -3.73
CA ALA A 253 -21.24 9.55 -4.58
C ALA A 253 -22.07 8.68 -5.54
N SER A 254 -21.46 7.66 -6.14
CA SER A 254 -22.13 6.74 -7.08
C SER A 254 -23.10 5.76 -6.40
N ALA A 255 -22.94 5.55 -5.10
CA ALA A 255 -23.84 4.76 -4.26
C ALA A 255 -24.94 5.61 -3.58
N SER A 256 -25.00 6.92 -3.83
CA SER A 256 -25.86 7.86 -3.09
C SER A 256 -25.71 7.77 -1.56
N GLY A 257 -24.50 7.49 -1.08
CA GLY A 257 -24.21 7.32 0.35
C GLY A 257 -24.41 5.90 0.91
N ASP A 258 -24.94 4.94 0.15
CA ASP A 258 -25.06 3.53 0.57
C ASP A 258 -23.71 2.79 0.49
N ILE A 259 -22.70 3.28 1.20
CA ILE A 259 -21.43 2.57 1.42
C ILE A 259 -21.03 2.73 2.88
N ARG A 260 -20.77 1.61 3.54
CA ARG A 260 -20.12 1.54 4.84
C ARG A 260 -18.65 1.89 4.68
N LEU A 261 -18.21 2.97 5.33
CA LEU A 261 -16.80 3.28 5.51
C LEU A 261 -16.25 2.56 6.75
N GLU A 262 -14.94 2.36 6.77
CA GLU A 262 -14.21 1.92 7.96
C GLU A 262 -14.60 2.73 9.22
N GLY A 263 -14.82 2.03 10.34
CA GLY A 263 -15.19 2.67 11.61
C GLY A 263 -16.66 3.11 11.71
N GLN A 264 -17.44 3.05 10.63
CA GLN A 264 -18.89 3.23 10.72
C GLN A 264 -19.56 1.93 11.21
N ALA A 265 -20.59 2.08 12.04
CA ALA A 265 -21.51 0.98 12.35
C ALA A 265 -22.09 0.38 11.06
N ALA A 266 -22.50 -0.89 11.13
CA ALA A 266 -23.20 -1.51 10.01
C ALA A 266 -24.55 -0.80 9.76
N PRO A 267 -24.98 -0.61 8.49
CA PRO A 267 -26.36 -0.26 8.20
C PRO A 267 -27.31 -1.29 8.83
N SER A 268 -28.32 -0.84 9.57
CA SER A 268 -29.27 -1.72 10.24
C SER A 268 -30.08 -2.54 9.22
N ASP A 269 -30.42 -3.78 9.58
CA ASP A 269 -31.06 -4.71 8.65
C ASP A 269 -32.51 -4.30 8.38
N PRO A 270 -32.90 -3.97 7.13
CA PRO A 270 -34.25 -3.52 6.82
C PRO A 270 -35.31 -4.65 6.86
N SER A 271 -34.90 -5.89 7.12
CA SER A 271 -35.77 -7.06 7.36
C SER A 271 -35.83 -7.51 8.82
N ASN A 272 -34.89 -7.07 9.65
CA ASN A 272 -34.93 -7.18 11.10
C ASN A 272 -34.46 -5.84 11.69
N PRO A 273 -35.30 -4.78 11.64
CA PRO A 273 -34.93 -3.49 12.21
C PRO A 273 -34.67 -3.68 13.70
N ASP A 274 -33.60 -3.06 14.20
CA ASP A 274 -33.33 -3.00 15.63
C ASP A 274 -34.58 -2.53 16.39
N PRO A 275 -34.85 -3.05 17.61
CA PRO A 275 -35.94 -2.54 18.44
C PRO A 275 -35.79 -1.01 18.53
N PRO A 276 -36.84 -0.23 18.20
CA PRO A 276 -36.72 1.19 17.91
C PRO A 276 -35.95 1.86 19.05
N PRO A 277 -34.79 2.51 18.75
CA PRO A 277 -33.70 2.68 19.70
C PRO A 277 -34.24 3.26 20.99
N THR A 278 -34.16 2.47 22.07
CA THR A 278 -34.88 2.70 23.33
C THR A 278 -34.75 4.17 23.72
N PRO A 279 -35.83 4.97 23.62
CA PRO A 279 -35.74 6.38 23.23
C PRO A 279 -34.73 7.10 24.11
N SER A 280 -33.60 7.46 23.51
CA SER A 280 -32.41 7.87 24.26
C SER A 280 -32.74 9.11 25.07
N THR A 281 -32.85 8.93 26.38
CA THR A 281 -33.08 10.02 27.35
C THR A 281 -31.84 10.90 27.52
N GLY A 282 -30.74 10.55 26.85
CA GLY A 282 -29.63 11.44 26.55
C GLY A 282 -29.86 12.19 25.24
N ASN A 283 -29.73 13.51 25.30
CA ASN A 283 -29.86 14.45 24.20
C ASN A 283 -28.83 14.19 23.06
N ALA A 284 -29.07 14.77 21.89
CA ALA A 284 -28.22 14.64 20.71
C ALA A 284 -26.78 15.14 20.94
N GLY A 285 -25.80 14.44 20.35
CA GLY A 285 -24.38 14.78 20.39
C GLY A 285 -24.03 15.92 19.45
N GLU A 286 -22.75 16.29 19.41
CA GLU A 286 -22.26 17.28 18.45
C GLU A 286 -22.39 16.77 17.01
N GLY A 287 -22.74 17.67 16.08
CA GLY A 287 -23.03 17.32 14.68
C GLY A 287 -24.36 16.60 14.45
N ASP A 288 -25.00 16.05 15.49
CA ASP A 288 -26.31 15.39 15.39
C ASP A 288 -27.45 16.41 15.17
N SER A 289 -28.55 15.93 14.58
CA SER A 289 -29.78 16.71 14.37
C SER A 289 -30.53 16.97 15.67
N CYS A 290 -30.70 18.24 16.04
CA CYS A 290 -31.23 18.64 17.35
C CYS A 290 -32.75 18.86 17.40
N MET A 291 -33.44 18.63 16.28
CA MET A 291 -34.84 19.03 16.05
C MET A 291 -35.89 18.35 16.96
N THR A 292 -35.56 17.21 17.59
CA THR A 292 -36.52 16.38 18.35
C THR A 292 -36.06 16.02 19.76
N GLN A 293 -34.75 15.94 20.01
CA GLN A 293 -34.17 15.48 21.28
C GLN A 293 -33.44 16.58 22.07
N GLY A 294 -33.27 17.78 21.49
CA GLY A 294 -32.37 18.80 22.03
C GLY A 294 -30.91 18.37 22.00
N CYS A 295 -30.02 19.19 22.55
CA CYS A 295 -28.57 18.94 22.57
C CYS A 295 -28.04 18.65 23.98
N LYS A 296 -26.93 17.92 24.08
CA LYS A 296 -26.23 17.69 25.36
C LYS A 296 -25.87 19.01 26.06
N SER A 297 -25.72 18.98 27.38
CA SER A 297 -25.30 20.16 28.16
C SER A 297 -23.96 20.67 27.64
N GLY A 298 -23.83 21.99 27.49
CA GLY A 298 -22.71 22.65 26.80
C GLY A 298 -23.03 23.04 25.35
N LEU A 299 -23.93 22.31 24.66
CA LEU A 299 -24.19 22.53 23.23
C LEU A 299 -25.38 23.48 22.95
N ALA A 300 -25.47 23.97 21.71
CA ALA A 300 -26.56 24.80 21.19
C ALA A 300 -27.18 24.21 19.91
N CYS A 301 -28.52 24.23 19.82
CA CYS A 301 -29.28 23.75 18.66
C CYS A 301 -29.38 24.84 17.59
N THR A 302 -28.42 24.85 16.66
CA THR A 302 -28.21 25.92 15.67
C THR A 302 -28.80 25.54 14.32
N GLY A 303 -29.55 26.46 13.71
CA GLY A 303 -30.19 26.24 12.40
C GLY A 303 -29.39 26.78 11.22
N PHE A 304 -29.43 26.05 10.11
CA PHE A 304 -28.70 26.37 8.88
C PHE A 304 -29.65 26.52 7.69
N GLN A 305 -29.30 27.41 6.76
CA GLN A 305 -30.00 27.61 5.49
C GLN A 305 -28.98 27.63 4.34
N LYS A 306 -29.42 27.22 3.15
CA LYS A 306 -28.65 27.41 1.92
C LYS A 306 -28.74 28.86 1.44
N GLN A 307 -27.90 29.23 0.47
CA GLN A 307 -27.97 30.52 -0.21
C GLN A 307 -29.30 30.77 -0.97
N ASP A 308 -30.06 29.72 -1.29
CA ASP A 308 -31.42 29.81 -1.86
C ASP A 308 -32.52 30.04 -0.81
N GLY A 309 -32.16 30.16 0.49
CA GLY A 309 -33.07 30.34 1.61
C GLY A 309 -33.69 29.06 2.16
N SER A 310 -33.57 27.91 1.48
CA SER A 310 -34.10 26.64 1.98
C SER A 310 -33.32 26.13 3.20
N SER A 311 -34.04 25.55 4.16
CA SER A 311 -33.45 25.01 5.39
C SER A 311 -32.57 23.79 5.11
N LEU A 312 -31.42 23.72 5.80
CA LEU A 312 -30.54 22.54 5.88
C LEU A 312 -30.82 21.69 7.13
N GLY A 313 -31.69 22.15 8.03
CA GLY A 313 -31.96 21.53 9.33
C GLY A 313 -31.37 22.33 10.50
N ARG A 314 -31.28 21.67 11.66
CA ARG A 314 -30.61 22.21 12.85
C ARG A 314 -29.73 21.14 13.50
N PHE A 315 -28.54 21.52 13.94
CA PHE A 315 -27.54 20.63 14.51
C PHE A 315 -27.04 21.15 15.86
N CYS A 316 -26.49 20.25 16.68
CA CYS A 316 -25.83 20.62 17.92
C CYS A 316 -24.37 21.03 17.67
N LEU A 317 -23.98 22.18 18.21
CA LEU A 317 -22.62 22.74 18.16
C LEU A 317 -22.19 23.18 19.56
N GLU A 318 -20.90 23.24 19.84
CA GLU A 318 -20.39 23.76 21.12
C GLU A 318 -20.73 25.25 21.32
N ARG A 319 -20.86 25.66 22.59
CA ARG A 319 -21.09 27.07 22.99
C ARG A 319 -19.80 27.70 23.46
N CYS A 320 -19.57 28.92 23.01
CA CYS A 320 -18.41 29.71 23.36
C CYS A 320 -18.80 31.14 23.76
N SER A 321 -17.86 31.88 24.35
CA SER A 321 -18.06 33.24 24.86
C SER A 321 -17.18 34.29 24.17
N ASN A 322 -15.97 33.93 23.74
CA ASN A 322 -14.96 34.82 23.16
C ASN A 322 -15.18 35.05 21.65
N ILE A 323 -16.36 35.57 21.30
CA ILE A 323 -16.77 35.82 19.91
C ILE A 323 -15.73 36.64 19.14
N GLY A 324 -15.30 36.11 17.99
CA GLY A 324 -14.29 36.72 17.12
C GLY A 324 -12.85 36.20 17.32
N GLY A 325 -12.64 35.18 18.16
CA GLY A 325 -11.35 34.55 18.38
C GLY A 325 -11.44 33.06 18.74
N SER A 326 -10.31 32.49 19.13
CA SER A 326 -10.24 31.14 19.72
C SER A 326 -10.80 31.17 21.14
N ASP A 327 -11.72 30.25 21.45
CA ASP A 327 -12.26 30.05 22.80
C ASP A 327 -11.82 28.66 23.30
N PRO A 328 -11.40 28.49 24.57
CA PRO A 328 -11.08 27.18 25.13
C PRO A 328 -12.23 26.16 25.14
N ALA A 329 -13.46 26.58 24.84
CA ALA A 329 -14.62 25.72 24.62
C ALA A 329 -14.92 25.46 23.12
N CYS A 330 -13.93 25.62 22.24
CA CYS A 330 -13.96 25.22 20.83
C CYS A 330 -12.71 24.40 20.49
N ASP A 331 -12.87 23.19 19.96
CA ASP A 331 -11.75 22.33 19.56
C ASP A 331 -11.14 22.69 18.18
N GLY A 332 -9.90 22.27 17.94
CA GLY A 332 -9.29 22.25 16.60
C GLY A 332 -9.00 23.63 15.97
N ASP A 333 -9.50 23.84 14.74
CA ASP A 333 -9.37 25.11 13.98
C ASP A 333 -10.66 25.96 14.03
N GLU A 334 -11.55 25.69 14.97
CA GLU A 334 -12.80 26.44 15.14
C GLU A 334 -12.59 27.81 15.81
N ALA A 335 -13.39 28.79 15.40
CA ALA A 335 -13.44 30.11 16.00
C ALA A 335 -14.84 30.40 16.55
N CYS A 336 -14.88 31.05 17.71
CA CYS A 336 -16.12 31.41 18.36
C CYS A 336 -16.87 32.46 17.52
N THR A 337 -18.03 32.08 16.98
CA THR A 337 -18.79 32.85 16.02
C THR A 337 -20.14 33.27 16.61
N SER A 338 -20.58 34.50 16.34
CA SER A 338 -21.85 35.02 16.85
C SER A 338 -23.06 34.35 16.19
N SER A 339 -23.92 33.72 16.98
CA SER A 339 -25.26 33.27 16.56
C SER A 339 -26.37 34.08 17.24
N ALA A 340 -27.62 33.91 16.79
CA ALA A 340 -28.79 34.51 17.41
C ALA A 340 -29.04 34.08 18.88
N ASN A 341 -28.36 33.04 19.38
CA ASN A 341 -28.51 32.50 20.73
C ASN A 341 -27.22 32.58 21.59
N GLY A 342 -26.20 33.33 21.15
CA GLY A 342 -24.88 33.42 21.78
C GLY A 342 -23.73 32.96 20.87
N GLY A 343 -22.52 32.85 21.41
CA GLY A 343 -21.38 32.30 20.69
C GLY A 343 -21.51 30.80 20.44
N ILE A 344 -21.15 30.35 19.25
CA ILE A 344 -21.03 28.94 18.85
C ILE A 344 -19.68 28.69 18.20
N CYS A 345 -19.14 27.49 18.38
CA CYS A 345 -17.91 27.08 17.69
C CYS A 345 -18.21 26.77 16.21
N PHE A 346 -17.28 27.16 15.35
CA PHE A 346 -17.38 26.96 13.90
C PHE A 346 -16.01 27.10 13.21
N ALA A 347 -15.65 26.15 12.33
CA ALA A 347 -14.39 26.13 11.57
C ALA A 347 -14.00 27.51 10.97
N SER A 348 -12.83 28.03 11.39
CA SER A 348 -12.42 29.42 11.17
C SER A 348 -11.94 29.74 9.75
N ASN A 349 -11.66 28.71 8.95
CA ASN A 349 -10.70 28.80 7.85
C ASN A 349 -11.33 28.94 6.44
N ARG A 350 -12.47 29.65 6.31
CA ARG A 350 -13.20 29.79 5.03
C ARG A 350 -13.71 31.21 4.76
N PRO A 351 -13.69 31.70 3.50
CA PRO A 351 -14.38 32.93 3.13
C PRO A 351 -15.90 32.79 3.34
N GLN A 352 -16.60 33.93 3.39
CA GLN A 352 -18.05 34.07 3.65
C GLN A 352 -18.95 33.54 2.50
N THR A 353 -18.72 32.29 2.09
CA THR A 353 -19.48 31.52 1.10
C THR A 353 -19.66 30.11 1.67
N GLY A 354 -20.84 29.83 2.21
CA GLY A 354 -21.08 28.69 3.10
C GLY A 354 -20.84 27.32 2.49
N TYR A 355 -19.67 26.73 2.78
CA TYR A 355 -19.35 25.33 2.58
C TYR A 355 -18.95 24.69 3.91
N ALA A 356 -19.85 23.93 4.52
CA ALA A 356 -19.45 22.95 5.52
C ALA A 356 -18.71 21.81 4.81
N HIS A 357 -17.43 21.62 5.16
CA HIS A 357 -16.84 20.28 5.16
C HIS A 357 -16.90 19.78 6.60
N ILE A 358 -16.99 18.46 6.75
CA ILE A 358 -16.39 17.78 7.90
C ILE A 358 -15.03 17.30 7.39
N GLU A 359 -13.94 17.83 7.93
CA GLU A 359 -12.58 17.48 7.50
C GLU A 359 -12.05 16.31 8.34
N THR A 360 -11.26 15.43 7.72
CA THR A 360 -10.50 14.39 8.43
C THR A 360 -9.09 14.92 8.68
N ASP A 361 -8.80 15.33 9.91
CA ASP A 361 -7.57 16.10 10.16
C ASP A 361 -6.29 15.27 10.00
N SER A 362 -5.38 15.81 9.18
CA SER A 362 -3.93 15.59 9.23
C SER A 362 -3.20 16.70 8.47
N GLY A 363 -3.39 17.95 8.92
CA GLY A 363 -2.34 18.98 8.85
C GLY A 363 -2.54 20.18 7.91
N GLY A 364 -2.44 21.40 8.46
CA GLY A 364 -2.17 22.59 7.64
C GLY A 364 -2.63 23.97 8.13
N GLY A 365 -2.81 24.19 9.44
CA GLY A 365 -3.10 25.46 10.14
C GLY A 365 -3.17 26.82 9.41
N GLY A 366 -4.30 27.50 9.60
CA GLY A 366 -4.44 28.98 9.71
C GLY A 366 -4.33 29.84 8.43
N GLY A 367 -5.06 30.95 8.30
CA GLY A 367 -6.10 31.52 9.17
C GLY A 367 -6.50 32.93 8.69
N GLY A 368 -7.72 33.41 8.97
CA GLY A 368 -8.09 34.78 8.64
C GLY A 368 -9.55 35.17 8.89
N GLY A 369 -9.89 36.07 9.81
CA GLY A 369 -9.05 36.79 10.77
C GLY A 369 -9.55 38.22 11.05
N THR A 370 -8.65 39.08 11.52
CA THR A 370 -8.85 40.54 11.70
C THR A 370 -7.94 41.34 10.75
N PRO A 371 -8.21 42.63 10.48
CA PRO A 371 -7.74 43.29 9.25
C PRO A 371 -6.44 44.09 9.42
N PRO A 372 -5.75 44.42 8.31
CA PRO A 372 -5.26 43.51 7.28
C PRO A 372 -3.72 43.42 7.30
N PRO A 373 -3.10 42.32 6.86
CA PRO A 373 -1.75 42.42 6.33
C PRO A 373 -1.83 43.23 5.03
N ALA A 374 -1.07 44.34 4.95
CA ALA A 374 -1.04 45.20 3.76
C ALA A 374 -0.40 44.51 2.53
N THR A 375 0.16 43.31 2.73
CA THR A 375 1.00 42.55 1.80
C THR A 375 0.64 41.06 1.86
N ALA A 376 0.88 40.32 0.78
CA ALA A 376 0.58 38.88 0.70
C ALA A 376 1.73 38.03 1.28
N THR A 377 1.39 36.86 1.84
CA THR A 377 2.36 35.86 2.33
C THR A 377 2.74 34.87 1.22
N GLU A 378 3.61 33.91 1.53
CA GLU A 378 4.06 32.90 0.56
C GLU A 378 2.90 32.06 0.01
N GLY A 379 3.02 31.67 -1.27
CA GLY A 379 1.98 30.96 -2.02
C GLY A 379 0.74 31.80 -2.33
N GLN A 380 0.62 33.03 -1.79
CA GLN A 380 -0.50 33.93 -2.06
C GLN A 380 -0.26 34.86 -3.24
N SER A 381 -1.35 35.30 -3.87
CA SER A 381 -1.32 36.13 -5.09
C SER A 381 -0.89 37.56 -4.77
N CYS A 382 0.29 37.95 -5.25
CA CYS A 382 0.89 39.27 -4.97
C CYS A 382 0.37 40.39 -5.88
N LYS A 383 -0.42 40.07 -6.91
CA LYS A 383 -0.78 40.94 -8.06
C LYS A 383 -1.35 42.32 -7.68
N HIS A 384 -1.97 42.47 -6.51
CA HIS A 384 -2.61 43.71 -6.06
C HIS A 384 -2.22 44.14 -4.64
N ARG A 385 -1.32 43.42 -3.96
CA ARG A 385 -0.95 43.67 -2.55
C ARG A 385 0.56 43.72 -2.27
N GLY A 386 1.41 43.30 -3.23
CA GLY A 386 2.84 43.09 -2.93
C GLY A 386 3.05 41.91 -1.97
N CYS A 387 4.24 41.80 -1.39
CA CYS A 387 4.65 40.67 -0.54
C CYS A 387 5.21 41.14 0.80
N VAL A 388 5.10 40.29 1.83
CA VAL A 388 5.81 40.50 3.11
C VAL A 388 7.33 40.50 2.90
N ALA A 389 8.06 41.12 3.84
CA ALA A 389 9.53 41.14 3.80
C ALA A 389 10.09 39.71 3.84
N GLY A 390 11.21 39.48 3.15
CA GLY A 390 11.77 38.14 2.92
C GLY A 390 11.22 37.43 1.68
N LEU A 391 10.10 37.88 1.09
CA LEU A 391 9.53 37.28 -0.11
C LEU A 391 9.66 38.16 -1.36
N HIS A 392 9.51 37.55 -2.53
CA HIS A 392 9.52 38.21 -3.82
C HIS A 392 8.30 37.86 -4.67
N CYS A 393 7.55 38.89 -5.07
CA CYS A 393 6.50 38.77 -6.08
C CYS A 393 7.13 38.42 -7.42
N THR A 394 6.77 37.25 -7.94
CA THR A 394 7.32 36.63 -9.16
C THR A 394 6.21 35.99 -10.00
N THR A 395 6.43 35.85 -11.31
CA THR A 395 5.53 35.13 -12.21
C THR A 395 5.78 33.63 -12.15
N VAL A 396 4.69 32.85 -12.08
CA VAL A 396 4.70 31.38 -12.17
C VAL A 396 3.78 30.96 -13.32
N HIS A 397 4.28 30.11 -14.21
CA HIS A 397 3.55 29.60 -15.37
C HIS A 397 3.10 28.16 -15.12
N THR A 398 1.85 27.87 -15.45
CA THR A 398 1.28 26.51 -15.42
C THR A 398 0.78 26.14 -16.83
N PHE A 399 0.49 24.86 -17.07
CA PHE A 399 0.01 24.35 -18.36
C PHE A 399 -1.27 25.02 -18.90
N PHE A 400 -2.05 25.74 -18.06
CA PHE A 400 -3.32 26.34 -18.45
C PHE A 400 -3.44 27.84 -18.15
N ALA A 401 -2.58 28.40 -17.29
CA ALA A 401 -2.63 29.81 -16.90
C ALA A 401 -1.32 30.32 -16.28
N THR A 402 -1.15 31.64 -16.27
CA THR A 402 0.00 32.34 -15.68
C THR A 402 -0.46 33.23 -14.53
N TYR A 403 0.23 33.17 -13.40
CA TYR A 403 -0.13 33.87 -12.16
C TYR A 403 1.09 34.56 -11.54
N LYS A 404 0.88 35.44 -10.55
CA LYS A 404 1.96 36.05 -9.77
C LYS A 404 1.78 35.76 -8.28
N TYR A 405 2.80 35.17 -7.68
CA TYR A 405 2.81 34.73 -6.28
C TYR A 405 4.00 35.34 -5.53
N CYS A 406 3.88 35.44 -4.20
CA CYS A 406 5.04 35.60 -3.33
C CYS A 406 5.73 34.24 -3.16
N MET A 407 7.03 34.20 -3.45
CA MET A 407 7.93 33.08 -3.18
C MET A 407 9.08 33.57 -2.29
N GLU A 408 9.67 32.71 -1.46
CA GLU A 408 10.78 33.06 -0.58
C GLU A 408 12.00 33.54 -1.37
N ALA A 409 12.55 34.68 -0.95
CA ALA A 409 13.69 35.31 -1.60
C ALA A 409 14.99 34.77 -1.02
N CYS A 410 15.93 34.44 -1.89
CA CYS A 410 17.18 33.78 -1.52
C CYS A 410 18.38 34.51 -2.12
N SER A 411 19.54 34.38 -1.47
CA SER A 411 20.77 35.10 -1.81
C SER A 411 21.63 34.36 -2.85
N GLY A 412 21.46 33.04 -2.96
CA GLY A 412 22.23 32.19 -3.87
C GLY A 412 21.92 30.69 -3.69
N VAL A 413 22.56 29.84 -4.50
CA VAL A 413 22.39 28.39 -4.43
C VAL A 413 22.87 27.87 -3.07
N GLY A 414 21.99 27.20 -2.33
CA GLY A 414 22.27 26.71 -0.97
C GLY A 414 22.00 27.72 0.14
N ASP A 415 21.29 28.82 -0.14
CA ASP A 415 20.74 29.69 0.92
C ASP A 415 19.79 28.88 1.84
N PRO A 416 19.97 28.91 3.18
CA PRO A 416 19.18 28.13 4.12
C PRO A 416 17.70 28.54 4.22
N ALA A 417 17.27 29.63 3.57
CA ALA A 417 15.86 29.92 3.36
C ALA A 417 15.16 28.83 2.53
N CYS A 418 15.83 28.29 1.50
CA CYS A 418 15.24 27.25 0.66
C CYS A 418 15.28 25.86 1.33
N ASP A 419 14.22 25.50 2.06
CA ASP A 419 14.08 24.18 2.70
C ASP A 419 13.50 23.11 1.74
N GLY A 420 12.92 22.01 2.25
CA GLY A 420 12.00 21.13 1.50
C GLY A 420 12.56 20.29 0.33
N GLY A 421 13.80 20.54 -0.09
CA GLY A 421 14.33 20.06 -1.39
C GLY A 421 14.18 21.08 -2.52
N GLU A 422 14.05 22.36 -2.18
CA GLU A 422 14.04 23.49 -3.11
C GLU A 422 15.45 23.97 -3.50
N VAL A 423 15.53 24.75 -4.58
CA VAL A 423 16.77 25.29 -5.13
C VAL A 423 16.60 26.76 -5.50
N CYS A 424 17.33 27.63 -4.81
CA CYS A 424 17.41 29.06 -5.14
C CYS A 424 17.78 29.30 -6.61
N SER A 425 16.85 29.87 -7.39
CA SER A 425 16.98 30.05 -8.83
C SER A 425 16.47 31.43 -9.27
N ARG A 426 16.94 31.93 -10.43
CA ARG A 426 16.44 33.20 -10.98
C ARG A 426 15.07 33.01 -11.65
N SER A 427 14.12 33.86 -11.25
CA SER A 427 12.77 33.91 -11.81
C SER A 427 12.68 34.75 -13.09
N PRO A 428 11.53 34.77 -13.81
CA PRO A 428 11.33 35.58 -15.01
C PRO A 428 11.58 37.09 -14.81
N GLU A 429 11.36 37.60 -13.59
CA GLU A 429 11.67 38.99 -13.21
C GLU A 429 13.12 39.20 -12.72
N ASN A 430 14.02 38.25 -13.00
CA ASN A 430 15.45 38.26 -12.65
C ASN A 430 15.73 38.33 -11.14
N LYS A 431 14.78 37.90 -10.31
CA LYS A 431 14.89 37.81 -8.85
C LYS A 431 15.29 36.39 -8.44
N LEU A 432 16.09 36.24 -7.39
CA LEU A 432 16.41 34.93 -6.82
C LEU A 432 15.32 34.50 -5.84
N VAL A 433 14.70 33.35 -6.09
CA VAL A 433 13.68 32.74 -5.22
C VAL A 433 13.82 31.22 -5.16
N CYS A 434 13.24 30.59 -4.13
CA CYS A 434 13.22 29.13 -3.97
C CYS A 434 12.23 28.45 -4.94
N PHE A 435 12.56 27.21 -5.36
CA PHE A 435 11.73 26.37 -6.23
C PHE A 435 12.00 24.87 -6.01
N LEU A 436 10.96 24.03 -5.93
CA LEU A 436 11.09 22.56 -5.88
C LEU A 436 11.90 21.96 -7.04
N SER A 437 12.92 21.17 -6.70
CA SER A 437 13.87 20.50 -7.60
C SER A 437 13.25 19.61 -8.71
N THR A 438 12.00 19.17 -8.55
CA THR A 438 11.33 18.21 -9.47
C THR A 438 10.48 18.87 -10.57
N ALA A 439 10.42 20.20 -10.65
CA ALA A 439 9.71 20.90 -11.72
C ALA A 439 10.44 20.77 -13.08
N PRO A 440 9.78 20.30 -14.16
CA PRO A 440 10.42 20.18 -15.46
C PRO A 440 10.67 21.55 -16.10
N GLN A 441 11.94 21.92 -16.29
CA GLN A 441 12.40 23.19 -16.89
C GLN A 441 12.07 23.37 -18.40
N THR A 442 11.14 22.58 -18.94
CA THR A 442 10.73 22.62 -20.36
C THR A 442 9.68 23.71 -20.61
N GLY A 443 10.06 24.98 -20.40
CA GLY A 443 9.13 26.11 -20.52
C GLY A 443 9.73 27.49 -20.83
N PHE A 444 11.06 27.67 -20.80
CA PHE A 444 11.67 29.01 -20.81
C PHE A 444 12.68 29.24 -21.94
N THR A 445 12.23 29.95 -22.97
CA THR A 445 13.03 30.87 -23.80
C THR A 445 12.36 32.26 -23.68
N ASN A 446 12.95 33.43 -23.90
CA ASN A 446 14.20 33.86 -24.57
C ASN A 446 14.55 35.26 -23.95
N PRO A 447 15.22 36.25 -24.60
CA PRO A 447 16.49 36.26 -25.35
C PRO A 447 17.53 37.29 -24.81
N GLY A 448 18.81 37.14 -25.21
CA GLY A 448 19.68 38.29 -25.53
C GLY A 448 20.66 38.84 -24.48
N ASN A 449 21.84 39.24 -24.99
CA ASN A 449 23.02 39.85 -24.32
C ASN A 449 23.67 39.10 -23.13
N GLY A 450 24.99 39.05 -22.98
CA GLY A 450 26.07 39.59 -23.83
C GLY A 450 27.07 40.44 -23.05
N GLY A 451 28.18 39.84 -22.61
CA GLY A 451 29.27 40.54 -21.91
C GLY A 451 30.40 39.59 -21.52
N SER A 452 31.65 40.03 -21.65
CA SER A 452 32.86 39.22 -21.36
C SER A 452 33.76 39.89 -20.32
N GLY A 453 34.47 39.06 -19.55
CA GLY A 453 35.35 39.40 -18.41
C GLY A 453 35.17 38.31 -17.35
N GLY A 454 36.19 37.63 -16.80
CA GLY A 454 37.51 38.11 -16.40
C GLY A 454 37.44 38.51 -14.91
N GLY A 455 38.27 38.02 -14.00
CA GLY A 455 39.36 37.03 -14.10
C GLY A 455 40.23 37.08 -12.83
N GLY A 456 40.58 35.91 -12.26
CA GLY A 456 41.28 35.80 -10.96
C GLY A 456 40.32 35.80 -9.74
N GLY A 457 40.73 35.34 -8.57
CA GLY A 457 41.98 34.61 -8.25
C GLY A 457 42.33 34.62 -6.75
N GLY A 458 42.66 33.45 -6.18
CA GLY A 458 43.38 33.28 -4.91
C GLY A 458 42.69 33.73 -3.62
N GLY A 459 42.25 32.79 -2.78
CA GLY A 459 41.66 33.11 -1.47
C GLY A 459 41.56 31.92 -0.52
N SER A 460 42.69 31.46 0.03
CA SER A 460 42.73 30.36 1.02
C SER A 460 42.19 30.78 2.39
N GLY A 461 40.87 30.79 2.55
CA GLY A 461 40.19 30.95 3.83
C GLY A 461 39.76 29.61 4.42
N GLY A 462 40.24 29.28 5.63
CA GLY A 462 39.92 28.04 6.34
C GLY A 462 38.51 28.03 6.96
N GLY A 463 37.46 28.22 6.15
CA GLY A 463 36.07 28.04 6.57
C GLY A 463 35.71 26.56 6.58
N GLY A 464 35.53 25.96 7.77
CA GLY A 464 35.05 24.59 7.88
C GLY A 464 33.60 24.48 7.41
N PHE A 465 33.30 23.56 6.47
CA PHE A 465 31.99 23.38 5.84
C PHE A 465 30.91 22.77 6.77
N GLY A 466 31.04 22.98 8.08
CA GLY A 466 30.21 22.36 9.12
C GLY A 466 30.62 20.92 9.46
N THR A 467 29.89 20.35 10.42
CA THR A 467 29.88 18.91 10.71
C THR A 467 28.75 18.24 9.96
N CYS A 468 28.90 16.94 9.70
CA CYS A 468 27.94 16.10 9.01
C CYS A 468 27.67 14.83 9.82
N THR A 469 26.45 14.31 9.76
CA THR A 469 26.07 13.11 10.51
C THR A 469 25.59 12.02 9.55
N SER A 470 26.26 10.86 9.58
CA SER A 470 25.94 9.69 8.76
C SER A 470 25.70 8.49 9.66
N GLY A 471 24.47 7.98 9.70
CA GLY A 471 24.12 6.82 10.53
C GLY A 471 24.35 7.02 12.04
N GLY A 472 24.31 8.26 12.53
CA GLY A 472 24.59 8.63 13.91
C GLY A 472 26.07 8.91 14.23
N VAL A 473 26.99 8.70 13.29
CA VAL A 473 28.39 9.11 13.44
C VAL A 473 28.58 10.52 12.90
N VAL A 474 29.14 11.41 13.72
CA VAL A 474 29.51 12.78 13.32
C VAL A 474 30.89 12.77 12.67
N GLY A 475 31.01 13.46 11.54
CA GLY A 475 32.27 13.75 10.83
C GLY A 475 32.34 15.21 10.41
N THR A 476 33.38 15.54 9.64
CA THR A 476 33.66 16.91 9.19
C THR A 476 33.48 17.03 7.69
N CYS A 477 32.81 18.09 7.23
CA CYS A 477 32.72 18.41 5.81
C CYS A 477 34.03 19.04 5.33
N GLN A 478 34.68 18.41 4.36
CA GLN A 478 35.98 18.84 3.82
C GLN A 478 36.12 18.46 2.33
N SER A 479 37.10 19.04 1.64
CA SER A 479 37.35 18.73 0.22
C SER A 479 37.92 17.32 0.04
N ILE A 480 37.55 16.63 -1.03
CA ILE A 480 38.17 15.36 -1.46
C ILE A 480 39.67 15.47 -1.78
N GLU A 481 40.18 16.68 -1.99
CA GLU A 481 41.62 16.95 -2.17
C GLU A 481 42.38 16.94 -0.83
N GLN A 482 41.66 17.05 0.30
CA GLN A 482 42.22 16.93 1.63
C GLN A 482 42.22 15.46 2.08
N SER A 483 43.15 15.08 2.94
CA SER A 483 43.25 13.71 3.44
C SER A 483 42.18 13.43 4.51
N CYS A 484 41.26 12.50 4.22
CA CYS A 484 40.36 11.96 5.24
C CYS A 484 40.99 10.77 5.95
N SER A 485 40.89 10.72 7.28
CA SER A 485 41.42 9.63 8.10
C SER A 485 40.55 8.36 8.12
N GLY A 486 39.32 8.44 7.63
CA GLY A 486 38.36 7.33 7.59
C GLY A 486 37.68 7.18 6.22
N SER A 487 36.45 7.69 6.06
CA SER A 487 35.67 7.45 4.84
C SER A 487 34.83 8.66 4.41
N TYR A 488 34.84 8.95 3.11
CA TYR A 488 34.06 10.01 2.49
C TYR A 488 32.63 9.57 2.13
N VAL A 489 31.62 10.30 2.61
CA VAL A 489 30.22 10.17 2.20
C VAL A 489 29.80 11.42 1.41
N SER A 490 29.15 11.20 0.26
CA SER A 490 28.71 12.28 -0.65
C SER A 490 27.27 12.70 -0.35
N GLY A 491 26.91 13.97 -0.58
CA GLY A 491 25.53 14.46 -0.39
C GLY A 491 25.09 14.68 1.05
N LEU A 492 26.03 14.68 2.01
CA LEU A 492 25.79 15.02 3.43
C LEU A 492 26.50 16.31 3.87
N CYS A 493 26.99 17.10 2.91
CA CYS A 493 27.72 18.34 3.13
C CYS A 493 27.29 19.38 2.08
N PRO A 494 27.16 20.67 2.43
CA PRO A 494 26.91 21.73 1.47
C PRO A 494 28.17 22.00 0.64
N GLY A 495 27.98 22.21 -0.66
CA GLY A 495 29.05 22.43 -1.64
C GLY A 495 28.77 21.74 -2.97
N ASP A 496 29.77 21.74 -3.87
CA ASP A 496 29.74 20.91 -5.07
C ASP A 496 30.21 19.47 -4.80
N ASN A 497 30.34 18.67 -5.86
CA ASN A 497 30.73 17.26 -5.76
C ASN A 497 32.14 17.00 -5.19
N THR A 498 32.95 18.04 -4.97
CA THR A 498 34.27 17.98 -4.32
C THR A 498 34.20 18.06 -2.79
N ILE A 499 33.13 18.60 -2.19
CA ILE A 499 32.98 18.65 -0.72
C ILE A 499 32.24 17.41 -0.23
N LYS A 500 32.83 16.69 0.74
CA LYS A 500 32.28 15.42 1.25
C LYS A 500 32.47 15.29 2.75
N CYS A 501 31.58 14.48 3.34
CA CYS A 501 31.59 14.18 4.77
C CYS A 501 32.72 13.19 5.06
N CYS A 502 33.81 13.64 5.67
CA CYS A 502 34.85 12.78 6.19
C CYS A 502 34.43 12.24 7.57
N LEU A 503 34.04 10.96 7.61
CA LEU A 503 33.81 10.24 8.86
C LEU A 503 35.15 9.72 9.42
N PRO A 504 35.39 9.80 10.74
CA PRO A 504 36.57 9.20 11.36
C PRO A 504 36.57 7.67 11.24
N PRO A 505 37.74 7.01 11.30
CA PRO A 505 37.83 5.56 11.31
C PRO A 505 37.16 5.00 12.57
N SER A 506 36.17 4.13 12.40
CA SER A 506 35.22 3.76 13.46
C SER A 506 35.84 2.93 14.58
N GLY A 507 35.92 3.47 15.81
CA GLY A 507 36.46 2.79 16.98
C GLY A 507 35.73 3.09 18.30
N GLY A 508 34.74 2.26 18.65
CA GLY A 508 34.05 2.25 19.96
C GLY A 508 33.05 3.40 20.18
N GLY A 509 31.91 3.22 20.85
CA GLY A 509 31.23 2.02 21.39
C GLY A 509 29.85 2.45 21.95
N GLY A 510 28.91 1.59 22.34
CA GLY A 510 28.82 0.12 22.31
C GLY A 510 27.32 -0.28 22.19
N SER A 511 26.85 -1.45 22.64
CA SER A 511 27.52 -2.57 23.29
C SER A 511 26.89 -3.91 22.86
N THR A 512 27.66 -4.75 22.18
CA THR A 512 27.39 -6.18 21.91
C THR A 512 28.69 -6.79 21.38
N PRO A 513 28.96 -8.11 21.52
CA PRO A 513 30.19 -8.71 21.02
C PRO A 513 30.34 -8.49 19.50
N PRO A 514 31.56 -8.25 18.99
CA PRO A 514 31.76 -8.01 17.56
C PRO A 514 31.32 -9.25 16.76
N PRO A 515 30.43 -9.11 15.76
CA PRO A 515 30.04 -10.23 14.91
C PRO A 515 31.28 -10.74 14.17
N SER A 516 31.45 -12.06 14.12
CA SER A 516 32.71 -12.68 13.68
C SER A 516 33.15 -12.19 12.30
N SER A 517 34.40 -11.73 12.21
CA SER A 517 34.99 -11.21 10.98
C SER A 517 35.29 -12.30 9.93
N SER A 518 35.01 -13.57 10.27
CA SER A 518 34.96 -14.72 9.39
C SER A 518 33.57 -15.40 9.47
N CYS A 519 33.12 -15.94 8.35
CA CYS A 519 31.90 -16.75 8.25
C CYS A 519 32.04 -17.72 7.06
N GLY A 520 32.66 -18.87 7.31
CA GLY A 520 32.97 -19.86 6.27
C GLY A 520 34.26 -19.56 5.49
N ASN A 521 34.36 -20.11 4.28
CA ASN A 521 35.54 -19.97 3.42
C ASN A 521 35.72 -18.52 2.91
N THR A 522 36.79 -18.24 2.16
CA THR A 522 37.11 -16.89 1.67
C THR A 522 35.99 -16.24 0.84
N LYS A 523 35.29 -17.00 -0.01
CA LYS A 523 34.16 -16.49 -0.82
C LYS A 523 32.92 -16.22 0.05
N GLU A 524 32.64 -17.08 1.01
CA GLU A 524 31.52 -16.99 1.96
C GLU A 524 31.71 -15.83 2.94
N THR A 525 32.90 -15.72 3.53
CA THR A 525 33.30 -14.60 4.40
C THR A 525 33.25 -13.26 3.64
N ALA A 526 33.68 -13.21 2.38
CA ALA A 526 33.56 -12.01 1.56
C ALA A 526 32.09 -11.61 1.30
N ALA A 527 31.21 -12.59 1.03
CA ALA A 527 29.78 -12.33 0.87
C ALA A 527 29.15 -11.85 2.20
N PHE A 528 29.47 -12.48 3.32
CA PHE A 528 28.96 -12.14 4.64
C PHE A 528 29.41 -10.73 5.09
N LYS A 529 30.67 -10.36 4.84
CA LYS A 529 31.15 -8.98 5.04
C LYS A 529 30.40 -7.97 4.17
N ALA A 530 30.21 -8.27 2.88
CA ALA A 530 29.47 -7.40 1.98
C ALA A 530 27.97 -7.25 2.38
N LEU A 531 27.34 -8.32 2.88
CA LEU A 531 25.98 -8.25 3.45
C LEU A 531 25.93 -7.30 4.66
N ASN A 532 26.85 -7.44 5.61
CA ASN A 532 26.88 -6.57 6.78
C ASN A 532 27.23 -5.11 6.43
N ALA A 533 28.09 -4.87 5.43
CA ALA A 533 28.34 -3.54 4.90
C ALA A 533 27.08 -2.91 4.28
N ALA A 534 26.35 -3.65 3.44
CA ALA A 534 25.09 -3.20 2.85
C ALA A 534 24.00 -2.95 3.91
N ARG A 535 23.97 -3.74 5.00
CA ARG A 535 23.09 -3.50 6.16
C ARG A 535 23.43 -2.21 6.89
N VAL A 536 24.70 -1.97 7.20
CA VAL A 536 25.15 -0.71 7.84
C VAL A 536 24.83 0.50 6.95
N GLN A 537 25.12 0.42 5.65
CA GLN A 537 24.75 1.45 4.66
C GLN A 537 23.23 1.73 4.61
N SER A 538 22.41 0.74 4.97
CA SER A 538 20.94 0.83 4.99
C SER A 538 20.35 1.13 6.39
N GLY A 539 21.17 1.62 7.33
CA GLY A 539 20.74 1.94 8.69
C GLY A 539 20.31 0.71 9.51
N LYS A 540 20.86 -0.48 9.22
CA LYS A 540 20.55 -1.73 9.93
C LYS A 540 21.77 -2.25 10.68
N SER A 541 21.54 -2.78 11.88
CA SER A 541 22.57 -3.49 12.65
C SER A 541 23.16 -4.65 11.83
N PRO A 542 24.49 -4.88 11.90
CA PRO A 542 25.10 -6.07 11.31
C PRO A 542 24.59 -7.34 12.01
N LEU A 543 24.66 -8.46 11.30
CA LEU A 543 24.24 -9.77 11.77
C LEU A 543 25.46 -10.59 12.20
N SER A 544 25.30 -11.44 13.22
CA SER A 544 26.31 -12.42 13.62
C SER A 544 26.32 -13.63 12.67
N CYS A 545 27.48 -14.27 12.48
CA CYS A 545 27.56 -15.49 11.69
C CYS A 545 26.86 -16.63 12.42
N ASP A 546 26.04 -17.41 11.71
CA ASP A 546 25.52 -18.69 12.23
C ASP A 546 26.17 -19.85 11.47
N THR A 547 27.03 -20.60 12.16
CA THR A 547 27.80 -21.71 11.57
C THR A 547 26.93 -22.92 11.19
N LYS A 548 25.73 -23.05 11.76
CA LYS A 548 24.77 -24.12 11.43
C LYS A 548 23.92 -23.72 10.22
N ALA A 549 23.45 -22.48 10.17
CA ALA A 549 22.82 -21.93 8.97
C ALA A 549 23.81 -21.89 7.79
N LEU A 550 25.11 -21.69 8.04
CA LEU A 550 26.17 -21.80 7.04
C LEU A 550 26.29 -23.23 6.49
N ALA A 551 26.23 -24.26 7.34
CA ALA A 551 26.24 -25.65 6.89
C ALA A 551 25.02 -25.94 5.98
N ALA A 552 23.81 -25.52 6.38
CA ALA A 552 22.60 -25.65 5.58
C ALA A 552 22.69 -24.89 4.24
N ALA A 553 23.19 -23.66 4.25
CA ALA A 553 23.34 -22.81 3.08
C ALA A 553 24.40 -23.34 2.09
N ARG A 554 25.51 -23.88 2.60
CA ARG A 554 26.55 -24.50 1.77
C ARG A 554 26.06 -25.82 1.17
N ALA A 555 25.41 -26.68 1.96
CA ALA A 555 24.82 -27.92 1.48
C ALA A 555 23.78 -27.67 0.37
N HIS A 556 22.90 -26.68 0.54
CA HIS A 556 21.94 -26.28 -0.51
C HIS A 556 22.63 -25.78 -1.78
N SER A 557 23.72 -25.02 -1.62
CA SER A 557 24.51 -24.54 -2.76
C SER A 557 25.23 -25.68 -3.49
N GLN A 558 25.73 -26.68 -2.75
CA GLN A 558 26.34 -27.89 -3.29
C GLN A 558 25.32 -28.74 -4.06
N ASP A 559 24.12 -28.94 -3.51
CA ASP A 559 22.99 -29.62 -4.15
C ASP A 559 22.60 -28.97 -5.49
N MET A 560 22.40 -27.64 -5.49
CA MET A 560 22.15 -26.86 -6.72
C MET A 560 23.28 -26.95 -7.76
N CYS A 561 24.51 -27.23 -7.33
CA CYS A 561 25.63 -27.47 -8.24
C CYS A 561 25.62 -28.91 -8.79
N ALA A 562 25.47 -29.91 -7.92
CA ALA A 562 25.47 -31.33 -8.28
C ALA A 562 24.36 -31.67 -9.28
N HIS A 563 23.16 -31.13 -9.07
CA HIS A 563 21.99 -31.34 -9.92
C HIS A 563 21.74 -30.17 -10.90
N ASN A 564 22.71 -29.26 -11.06
CA ASN A 564 22.74 -28.11 -11.99
C ASN A 564 21.53 -27.13 -11.98
N PHE A 565 20.57 -27.26 -11.08
CA PHE A 565 19.42 -26.34 -10.96
C PHE A 565 19.78 -25.04 -10.20
N ALA A 566 18.79 -24.17 -9.99
CA ALA A 566 18.84 -23.11 -8.98
C ALA A 566 17.40 -22.89 -8.48
N SER A 567 17.13 -23.22 -7.21
CA SER A 567 15.78 -23.17 -6.64
C SER A 567 15.84 -22.93 -5.13
N HIS A 568 14.69 -22.57 -4.53
CA HIS A 568 14.57 -22.47 -3.09
C HIS A 568 14.35 -23.84 -2.42
N THR A 569 13.84 -24.82 -3.16
CA THR A 569 13.67 -26.22 -2.74
C THR A 569 14.93 -27.02 -3.10
N GLY A 570 15.32 -28.00 -2.28
CA GLY A 570 16.40 -28.94 -2.61
C GLY A 570 15.96 -29.99 -3.63
N SER A 571 16.91 -30.72 -4.21
CA SER A 571 16.63 -31.87 -5.10
C SER A 571 15.81 -32.97 -4.41
N ASP A 572 16.01 -33.13 -3.10
CA ASP A 572 15.28 -34.03 -2.21
C ASP A 572 13.90 -33.48 -1.76
N GLY A 573 13.44 -32.38 -2.35
CA GLY A 573 12.22 -31.70 -1.93
C GLY A 573 12.34 -30.86 -0.65
N SER A 574 13.53 -30.75 -0.04
CA SER A 574 13.69 -30.05 1.25
C SER A 574 13.34 -28.56 1.17
N SER A 575 12.71 -28.06 2.23
CA SER A 575 12.54 -26.62 2.47
C SER A 575 13.77 -26.01 3.16
N LEU A 576 13.83 -24.67 3.23
CA LEU A 576 14.81 -23.96 4.06
C LEU A 576 14.77 -24.45 5.53
N SER A 577 13.56 -24.53 6.10
CA SER A 577 13.36 -24.98 7.48
C SER A 577 13.90 -26.41 7.67
N THR A 578 13.58 -27.32 6.75
CA THR A 578 14.07 -28.71 6.75
C THR A 578 15.61 -28.75 6.75
N ARG A 579 16.28 -27.95 5.92
CA ARG A 579 17.75 -27.89 5.88
C ARG A 579 18.36 -27.28 7.15
N LEU A 580 17.73 -26.25 7.72
CA LEU A 580 18.18 -25.63 8.98
C LEU A 580 18.03 -26.57 10.17
N HIS A 581 16.91 -27.29 10.29
CA HIS A 581 16.73 -28.30 11.33
C HIS A 581 17.70 -29.47 11.18
N ARG A 582 17.95 -29.97 9.95
CA ARG A 582 18.99 -31.00 9.71
C ARG A 582 20.41 -30.52 10.08
N ALA A 583 20.70 -29.23 9.95
CA ALA A 583 21.95 -28.63 10.42
C ALA A 583 21.94 -28.27 11.93
N GLY A 584 20.85 -28.55 12.64
CA GLY A 584 20.66 -28.25 14.06
C GLY A 584 20.59 -26.75 14.40
N ALA A 585 20.30 -25.89 13.41
CA ALA A 585 20.23 -24.44 13.59
C ALA A 585 18.97 -24.04 14.37
N SER A 586 19.13 -23.21 15.40
CA SER A 586 18.02 -22.69 16.21
C SER A 586 17.51 -21.38 15.60
N PHE A 587 16.23 -21.26 15.26
CA PHE A 587 15.64 -20.04 14.70
C PHE A 587 14.17 -19.90 15.09
N SER A 588 13.73 -18.68 15.34
CA SER A 588 12.30 -18.32 15.48
C SER A 588 11.66 -18.02 14.12
N SER A 589 12.46 -17.55 13.17
CA SER A 589 12.10 -17.32 11.78
C SER A 589 13.36 -17.34 10.92
N ALA A 590 13.21 -17.74 9.65
CA ALA A 590 14.31 -17.82 8.70
C ALA A 590 13.83 -17.42 7.30
N SER A 591 14.72 -16.85 6.49
CA SER A 591 14.50 -16.63 5.06
C SER A 591 15.79 -16.83 4.26
N GLN A 592 15.68 -17.07 2.96
CA GLN A 592 16.84 -17.30 2.09
C GLN A 592 16.74 -16.57 0.75
N SER A 593 17.90 -16.14 0.27
CA SER A 593 18.13 -15.62 -1.09
C SER A 593 19.04 -16.60 -1.85
N VAL A 594 18.69 -16.92 -3.09
CA VAL A 594 19.43 -17.85 -3.96
C VAL A 594 19.97 -17.10 -5.17
N ALA A 595 21.14 -17.51 -5.69
CA ALA A 595 21.69 -16.97 -6.93
C ALA A 595 22.58 -17.97 -7.69
N LYS A 596 22.72 -17.73 -9.00
CA LYS A 596 23.57 -18.49 -9.94
C LYS A 596 24.49 -17.52 -10.70
N GLY A 597 25.70 -17.97 -11.04
CA GLY A 597 26.61 -17.31 -11.99
C GLY A 597 27.56 -16.25 -11.41
N PHE A 598 27.25 -15.65 -10.26
CA PHE A 598 28.12 -14.63 -9.63
C PHE A 598 29.48 -15.20 -9.20
N SER A 599 30.58 -14.55 -9.58
CA SER A 599 31.95 -15.07 -9.40
C SER A 599 32.53 -14.85 -7.98
N SER A 600 32.09 -13.79 -7.30
CA SER A 600 32.61 -13.35 -5.99
C SER A 600 31.50 -12.98 -5.00
N GLY A 601 31.82 -13.00 -3.69
CA GLY A 601 30.86 -12.69 -2.62
C GLY A 601 30.26 -11.28 -2.75
N THR A 602 31.10 -10.27 -2.99
CA THR A 602 30.65 -8.90 -3.24
C THR A 602 29.75 -8.81 -4.47
N SER A 603 30.03 -9.56 -5.54
CA SER A 603 29.20 -9.54 -6.74
C SER A 603 27.79 -10.10 -6.51
N VAL A 604 27.64 -11.17 -5.71
CA VAL A 604 26.31 -11.71 -5.40
C VAL A 604 25.52 -10.83 -4.44
N ILE A 605 26.16 -10.21 -3.44
CA ILE A 605 25.49 -9.21 -2.60
C ILE A 605 25.01 -8.03 -3.45
N ASN A 606 25.86 -7.48 -4.33
CA ASN A 606 25.47 -6.37 -5.20
C ASN A 606 24.34 -6.76 -6.17
N GLY A 607 24.29 -8.02 -6.62
CA GLY A 607 23.17 -8.57 -7.39
C GLY A 607 21.87 -8.64 -6.58
N TRP A 608 21.94 -9.15 -5.35
CA TRP A 608 20.78 -9.21 -4.45
C TRP A 608 20.32 -7.82 -3.97
N MET A 609 21.21 -6.86 -3.72
CA MET A 609 20.84 -5.49 -3.37
C MET A 609 20.15 -4.74 -4.52
N LYS A 610 20.44 -5.09 -5.78
CA LYS A 610 19.71 -4.59 -6.96
C LYS A 610 18.37 -5.31 -7.21
N SER A 611 18.10 -6.41 -6.51
CA SER A 611 16.89 -7.20 -6.62
C SER A 611 16.00 -6.93 -5.39
N SER A 612 15.00 -6.07 -5.55
CA SER A 612 14.17 -5.55 -4.44
C SER A 612 13.66 -6.63 -3.47
N GLY A 613 13.24 -7.81 -3.96
CA GLY A 613 12.85 -8.94 -3.11
C GLY A 613 13.99 -9.51 -2.27
N ASN A 614 15.17 -9.72 -2.86
CA ASN A 614 16.34 -10.20 -2.12
C ASN A 614 16.92 -9.12 -1.19
N GLN A 615 16.87 -7.85 -1.60
CA GLN A 615 17.20 -6.70 -0.77
C GLN A 615 16.31 -6.65 0.48
N GLN A 616 14.99 -6.78 0.33
CA GLN A 616 14.03 -6.81 1.45
C GLN A 616 14.28 -7.99 2.40
N ILE A 617 14.58 -9.18 1.87
CA ILE A 617 14.98 -10.36 2.67
C ILE A 617 16.23 -10.03 3.49
N LEU A 618 17.32 -9.59 2.84
CA LEU A 618 18.63 -9.46 3.47
C LEU A 618 18.77 -8.23 4.39
N LEU A 619 18.00 -7.15 4.13
CA LEU A 619 18.00 -5.91 4.92
C LEU A 619 16.90 -5.87 6.00
N GLY A 620 16.15 -6.95 6.19
CA GLY A 620 15.10 -7.02 7.22
C GLY A 620 15.59 -6.63 8.62
N SER A 621 14.83 -5.77 9.31
CA SER A 621 15.17 -5.26 10.65
C SER A 621 15.08 -6.33 11.76
N SER A 622 14.34 -7.41 11.53
CA SER A 622 14.03 -8.46 12.52
C SER A 622 15.15 -9.48 12.74
N TRP A 623 16.05 -9.64 11.76
CA TRP A 623 17.12 -10.63 11.78
C TRP A 623 18.19 -10.34 12.83
N LYS A 624 18.82 -11.40 13.34
CA LYS A 624 19.91 -11.32 14.32
C LYS A 624 21.18 -12.05 13.88
N ARG A 625 21.03 -13.09 13.06
CA ARG A 625 22.14 -13.87 12.50
C ARG A 625 21.97 -14.09 11.01
N ALA A 626 23.07 -14.39 10.32
CA ALA A 626 23.06 -14.78 8.92
C ALA A 626 24.21 -15.73 8.58
N ALA A 627 24.13 -16.36 7.43
CA ALA A 627 25.21 -17.09 6.80
C ALA A 627 25.06 -17.09 5.29
N ILE A 628 26.16 -17.26 4.56
CA ILE A 628 26.14 -17.37 3.10
C ILE A 628 26.99 -18.56 2.69
N GLY A 629 26.37 -19.56 2.08
CA GLY A 629 27.05 -20.71 1.50
C GLY A 629 27.30 -20.52 0.01
N VAL A 630 28.35 -21.18 -0.49
CA VAL A 630 28.68 -21.20 -1.93
C VAL A 630 29.15 -22.58 -2.38
N ALA A 631 28.83 -22.93 -3.62
CA ALA A 631 29.49 -24.02 -4.34
C ALA A 631 29.93 -23.54 -5.73
N SER A 632 31.02 -24.11 -6.24
CA SER A 632 31.56 -23.82 -7.57
C SER A 632 31.31 -25.02 -8.48
N CYS A 633 30.77 -24.79 -9.68
CA CYS A 633 30.51 -25.82 -10.69
C CYS A 633 30.58 -25.23 -12.10
N SER A 634 30.65 -26.07 -13.12
CA SER A 634 30.85 -25.68 -14.53
C SER A 634 29.82 -24.66 -15.04
N GLY A 635 28.56 -24.79 -14.63
CA GLY A 635 27.49 -23.83 -14.91
C GLY A 635 27.50 -22.57 -14.03
N GLY A 636 28.68 -22.11 -13.58
CA GLY A 636 28.87 -20.98 -12.67
C GLY A 636 28.51 -21.27 -11.20
N ASN A 637 29.01 -20.45 -10.27
CA ASN A 637 28.77 -20.67 -8.84
C ASN A 637 27.28 -20.68 -8.47
N ARG A 638 26.93 -21.43 -7.43
CA ARG A 638 25.64 -21.37 -6.74
C ARG A 638 25.83 -20.75 -5.38
N TRP A 639 24.94 -19.85 -5.00
CA TRP A 639 24.96 -19.14 -3.73
C TRP A 639 23.63 -19.26 -3.01
N THR A 640 23.70 -19.44 -1.70
CA THR A 640 22.54 -19.35 -0.80
C THR A 640 22.90 -18.45 0.36
N ALA A 641 22.25 -17.30 0.49
CA ALA A 641 22.27 -16.53 1.73
C ALA A 641 21.06 -16.93 2.58
N VAL A 642 21.28 -17.09 3.88
CA VAL A 642 20.24 -17.36 4.87
C VAL A 642 20.33 -16.31 5.97
N VAL A 643 19.18 -15.75 6.34
CA VAL A 643 19.00 -14.83 7.47
C VAL A 643 18.07 -15.49 8.49
N VAL A 644 18.41 -15.40 9.77
CA VAL A 644 17.61 -15.98 10.87
C VAL A 644 17.48 -15.03 12.06
N ARG A 645 16.41 -15.22 12.83
CA ARG A 645 16.16 -14.55 14.11
C ARG A 645 16.31 -15.54 15.24
#